data_AF-J7ITM5-F1
#
_entry.id   AF-J7ITM5-F1
#
_cell.length_a   1.000
_cell.length_b   1.000
_cell.length_c   1.000
_cell.angle_alpha   90.00
_cell.angle_beta   90.00
_cell.angle_gamma   90.00
#
_symmetry.space_group_name_H-M   'P 1'
#
loop_
_entity.id
_entity.type
_entity.pdbx_description
1 polymer ?
#
loop_
_entity_poly.entity_id
_entity_poly.type
_entity_poly.pdbx_seq_one_letter_code
_entity_poly.pdbx_strand_id
1 'polypeptide(L)'
;MIPKDFQKATANRILAVFRGGQNRILLADEVGLGKTIIASDVIRQVSDWHRHEKNDDHFKVIYICSNINIANQNARKLGIRDLMNVSESRLSMQHLKIYQNRGRDRSYEQLIPLTPATSFSMTSGCGNQEERALMYAHLKRLIMFKGYTAKLFQFLAYDAEKYWQWYVDTYEERVQQCDSNGSSYLYEIGMELTKRLEADSELVDNILSNCTSRSPSKKYESRSLINALRRIFAQISLDKLEPDLVVMDEFQRFRDLIVPTDDEQGMLTRQFLQNTDTKVLLLSATPYKPYSTLEEISADENAEHYKEFMDVMRFLFYDDEAHQSFQKVWQDYSSSLCEISKGDFTVLLARKNTAEDALYKSICRTERFNSGIIDDSDAREVSISDGDILSYSEIQSLLDEISARSKRPLRYRNVPMDYVKSSPYLLSFMESYQLKKQITDYFSKYHDFGLVKGPNSKCLLLKKSTIHNYQPIAANNARLVKLKDVVFEGGKNSTENLLWIPPSKSYYRTGSIFDKNKDYSKILVFSSWEMVPRMVSVMLSYEAERLTIGKLFHNAKLKRGRGYFATREERRFGITRLKNETEDIVCHVSGTLARLYNPDEHIGKDIKQIRRELAEKLQPKLNAVKAKYKLSESGAAGAKSLIELIKALDSNPSATPSTIPAGAVGILVNMAIGSPAICAYRLFNSNEVITRALAKKVFVSLFNKAESSAVLDLLYGSKGDDSYYENVFRYCVDGNLQAMLDEYAHILGEHGEALADAMIDAFSDTASLQADTLESFTGAEKEKPRLRTHFAVGYFNARVSNENVQRTEKIRKAFNSPFRPFVLSTTSIGQEGLDFHFYCRKVMHWNLPSNPIDLEQREGRINRYKCLAVRQNIAHKYSSEKTWDAMFEKAAQTEKGDLPDLVPYWCLTDGEAAPVKIERIVPMYPLSQDRLRYNRLIKILSLYRLTLGQPRQEELIEVISREIAGKIDNQLFINLSPFYK
;
A
#
# COMPACT_ATOMS: atom_id res chain seq x y z
N MET A 1 6.82 18.22 -3.65
CA MET A 1 7.81 17.43 -4.42
C MET A 1 8.17 18.21 -5.67
N ILE A 2 9.44 18.19 -6.08
CA ILE A 2 9.91 18.90 -7.27
C ILE A 2 9.90 17.92 -8.45
N PRO A 3 9.22 18.23 -9.57
CA PRO A 3 9.23 17.39 -10.76
C PRO A 3 10.64 17.31 -11.34
N LYS A 4 11.02 16.10 -11.77
CA LYS A 4 12.27 15.83 -12.49
C LYS A 4 12.22 16.32 -13.94
N ASP A 5 13.35 16.42 -14.61
CA ASP A 5 13.45 16.98 -15.97
C ASP A 5 12.47 16.35 -16.98
N PHE A 6 12.40 15.03 -17.09
CA PHE A 6 11.49 14.33 -17.99
C PHE A 6 10.02 14.51 -17.59
N GLN A 7 9.75 14.60 -16.27
CA GLN A 7 8.41 14.86 -15.74
C GLN A 7 7.96 16.26 -16.10
N LYS A 8 8.86 17.25 -15.99
CA LYS A 8 8.64 18.64 -16.37
C LYS A 8 8.47 18.79 -17.88
N ALA A 9 9.30 18.12 -18.69
CA ALA A 9 9.13 18.08 -20.14
C ALA A 9 7.75 17.54 -20.53
N THR A 10 7.31 16.47 -19.85
CA THR A 10 5.99 15.87 -20.06
C THR A 10 4.85 16.81 -19.66
N ALA A 11 4.95 17.48 -18.51
CA ALA A 11 3.95 18.45 -18.07
C ALA A 11 3.84 19.64 -19.04
N ASN A 12 4.98 20.18 -19.50
CA ASN A 12 5.03 21.25 -20.49
C ASN A 12 4.39 20.83 -21.82
N ARG A 13 4.65 19.60 -22.27
CA ARG A 13 4.04 19.04 -23.48
C ARG A 13 2.52 18.95 -23.35
N ILE A 14 2.02 18.45 -22.21
CA ILE A 14 0.58 18.36 -21.94
C ILE A 14 -0.07 19.75 -21.98
N LEU A 15 0.55 20.77 -21.36
CA LEU A 15 0.07 22.15 -21.46
C LEU A 15 0.01 22.64 -22.90
N ALA A 16 1.05 22.37 -23.71
CA ALA A 16 1.08 22.76 -25.12
C ALA A 16 -0.04 22.09 -25.94
N VAL A 17 -0.40 20.83 -25.64
CA VAL A 17 -1.55 20.14 -26.26
C VAL A 17 -2.86 20.85 -25.93
N PHE A 18 -3.09 21.15 -24.65
CA PHE A 18 -4.30 21.86 -24.23
C PHE A 18 -4.41 23.26 -24.84
N ARG A 19 -3.29 24.00 -24.96
CA ARG A 19 -3.25 25.30 -25.64
C ARG A 19 -3.47 25.18 -27.15
N GLY A 20 -3.10 24.06 -27.75
CA GLY A 20 -3.34 23.74 -29.16
C GLY A 20 -4.79 23.36 -29.50
N GLY A 21 -5.72 23.39 -28.54
CA GLY A 21 -7.14 23.11 -28.74
C GLY A 21 -7.53 21.64 -28.55
N GLN A 22 -6.57 20.74 -28.33
CA GLN A 22 -6.84 19.33 -28.03
C GLN A 22 -7.08 19.16 -26.52
N ASN A 23 -8.33 18.94 -26.12
CA ASN A 23 -8.73 18.91 -24.71
C ASN A 23 -8.54 17.55 -24.03
N ARG A 24 -8.11 16.51 -24.75
CA ARG A 24 -7.94 15.15 -24.21
C ARG A 24 -6.55 14.61 -24.47
N ILE A 25 -5.90 14.11 -23.42
CA ILE A 25 -4.54 13.58 -23.50
C ILE A 25 -4.34 12.41 -22.53
N LEU A 26 -3.52 11.46 -22.95
CA LEU A 26 -3.13 10.29 -22.18
C LEU A 26 -1.65 10.38 -21.76
N LEU A 27 -1.42 10.27 -20.46
CA LEU A 27 -0.11 10.05 -19.87
C LEU A 27 0.10 8.55 -19.57
N ALA A 28 0.92 7.92 -20.40
CA ALA A 28 1.17 6.48 -20.38
C ALA A 28 2.60 6.07 -20.01
N ASP A 29 3.27 6.88 -19.20
CA ASP A 29 4.59 6.56 -18.63
C ASP A 29 4.64 5.18 -17.97
N GLU A 30 5.81 4.57 -17.90
CA GLU A 30 6.04 3.29 -17.22
C GLU A 30 5.60 3.32 -15.74
N VAL A 31 5.26 2.17 -15.17
CA VAL A 31 4.83 2.07 -13.76
C VAL A 31 5.94 2.55 -12.83
N GLY A 32 5.58 3.43 -11.87
CA GLY A 32 6.51 3.92 -10.84
C GLY A 32 7.32 5.17 -11.22
N LEU A 33 7.11 5.77 -12.39
CA LEU A 33 7.78 7.02 -12.82
C LEU A 33 7.14 8.32 -12.30
N GLY A 34 6.12 8.23 -11.43
CA GLY A 34 5.56 9.41 -10.77
C GLY A 34 4.52 10.19 -11.59
N LYS A 35 3.59 9.49 -12.27
CA LYS A 35 2.47 10.10 -13.01
C LYS A 35 1.68 11.14 -12.19
N THR A 36 1.46 10.91 -10.89
CA THR A 36 0.80 11.88 -10.00
C THR A 36 1.60 13.17 -9.82
N ILE A 37 2.95 13.11 -9.87
CA ILE A 37 3.81 14.31 -9.82
C ILE A 37 3.66 15.11 -11.11
N ILE A 38 3.64 14.43 -12.26
CA ILE A 38 3.36 15.08 -13.55
C ILE A 38 1.97 15.72 -13.54
N ALA A 39 0.94 15.00 -13.07
CA ALA A 39 -0.41 15.53 -12.94
C ALA A 39 -0.48 16.75 -12.02
N SER A 40 0.25 16.76 -10.90
CA SER A 40 0.34 17.92 -10.01
C SER A 40 0.95 19.14 -10.72
N ASP A 41 2.04 18.95 -11.49
CA ASP A 41 2.64 20.06 -12.23
C ASP A 41 1.76 20.52 -13.39
N VAL A 42 1.03 19.61 -14.06
CA VAL A 42 0.02 19.98 -15.07
C VAL A 42 -1.10 20.80 -14.45
N ILE A 43 -1.65 20.38 -13.31
CA ILE A 43 -2.69 21.13 -12.59
C ILE A 43 -2.21 22.56 -12.32
N ARG A 44 -1.00 22.70 -11.76
CA ARG A 44 -0.41 24.01 -11.46
C ARG A 44 -0.27 24.87 -12.73
N GLN A 45 0.29 24.31 -13.80
CA GLN A 45 0.50 25.03 -15.05
C GLN A 45 -0.81 25.45 -15.75
N VAL A 46 -1.84 24.58 -15.72
CA VAL A 46 -3.16 24.87 -16.31
C VAL A 46 -3.93 25.89 -15.45
N SER A 47 -3.82 25.79 -14.12
CA SER A 47 -4.37 26.76 -13.17
C SER A 47 -3.76 28.15 -13.39
N ASP A 48 -2.43 28.25 -13.47
CA ASP A 48 -1.73 29.50 -13.78
C ASP A 48 -2.20 30.10 -15.13
N TRP A 49 -2.42 29.25 -16.14
CA TRP A 49 -2.96 29.66 -17.43
C TRP A 49 -4.39 30.21 -17.34
N HIS A 50 -5.29 29.51 -16.64
CA HIS A 50 -6.67 29.97 -16.43
C HIS A 50 -6.72 31.30 -15.67
N ARG A 51 -5.85 31.47 -14.67
CA ARG A 51 -5.82 32.67 -13.83
C ARG A 51 -5.36 33.90 -14.58
N HIS A 52 -4.26 33.79 -15.32
CA HIS A 52 -3.58 34.96 -15.88
C HIS A 52 -3.99 35.27 -17.32
N GLU A 53 -4.37 34.26 -18.11
CA GLU A 53 -4.71 34.46 -19.52
C GLU A 53 -6.22 34.37 -19.79
N LYS A 54 -6.98 33.59 -19.01
CA LYS A 54 -8.44 33.49 -19.16
C LYS A 54 -9.24 34.36 -18.18
N ASN A 55 -8.59 35.00 -17.21
CA ASN A 55 -9.23 35.77 -16.14
C ASN A 55 -10.34 34.98 -15.43
N ASP A 56 -10.07 33.72 -15.15
CA ASP A 56 -10.98 32.85 -14.40
C ASP A 56 -10.90 33.18 -12.90
N ASP A 57 -12.04 33.27 -12.24
CA ASP A 57 -12.13 33.61 -10.82
C ASP A 57 -11.92 32.38 -9.91
N HIS A 58 -12.10 31.16 -10.44
CA HIS A 58 -12.00 29.93 -9.65
C HIS A 58 -11.66 28.71 -10.53
N PHE A 59 -10.66 27.92 -10.13
CA PHE A 59 -10.20 26.73 -10.87
C PHE A 59 -10.58 25.43 -10.16
N LYS A 60 -11.44 24.61 -10.78
CA LYS A 60 -11.92 23.33 -10.21
C LYS A 60 -11.28 22.13 -10.90
N VAL A 61 -10.67 21.28 -10.08
CA VAL A 61 -10.10 20.00 -10.51
C VAL A 61 -10.92 18.85 -9.96
N ILE A 62 -11.44 18.00 -10.84
CA ILE A 62 -12.01 16.70 -10.44
C ILE A 62 -10.94 15.64 -10.57
N TYR A 63 -10.70 14.88 -9.50
CA TYR A 63 -9.76 13.77 -9.49
C TYR A 63 -10.51 12.45 -9.30
N ILE A 64 -10.57 11.64 -10.35
CA ILE A 64 -11.23 10.34 -10.36
C ILE A 64 -10.17 9.26 -10.12
N CYS A 65 -10.40 8.38 -9.15
CA CYS A 65 -9.50 7.27 -8.87
C CYS A 65 -10.25 6.01 -8.44
N SER A 66 -9.60 4.85 -8.54
CA SER A 66 -10.27 3.55 -8.36
C SER A 66 -10.56 3.17 -6.91
N ASN A 67 -9.85 3.77 -5.96
CA ASN A 67 -9.91 3.39 -4.56
C ASN A 67 -9.70 4.61 -3.65
N ILE A 68 -10.46 4.66 -2.55
CA ILE A 68 -10.39 5.70 -1.52
C ILE A 68 -9.00 5.84 -0.89
N ASN A 69 -8.25 4.73 -0.75
CA ASN A 69 -6.87 4.77 -0.25
C ASN A 69 -5.94 5.51 -1.23
N ILE A 70 -6.12 5.26 -2.54
CA ILE A 70 -5.38 5.94 -3.61
C ILE A 70 -5.80 7.42 -3.64
N ALA A 71 -7.08 7.72 -3.48
CA ALA A 71 -7.61 9.08 -3.37
C ALA A 71 -6.87 9.86 -2.27
N ASN A 72 -6.88 9.34 -1.04
CA ASN A 72 -6.24 9.99 0.11
C ASN A 72 -4.73 10.18 -0.09
N GLN A 73 -4.05 9.17 -0.66
CA GLN A 73 -2.60 9.21 -0.89
C GLN A 73 -2.21 10.21 -1.98
N ASN A 74 -2.90 10.18 -3.12
CA ASN A 74 -2.55 10.98 -4.28
C ASN A 74 -3.08 12.42 -4.17
N ALA A 75 -4.24 12.64 -3.54
CA ALA A 75 -4.80 13.97 -3.34
C ALA A 75 -3.83 14.94 -2.65
N ARG A 76 -3.12 14.47 -1.61
CA ARG A 76 -2.07 15.28 -0.96
C ARG A 76 -0.90 15.59 -1.89
N LYS A 77 -0.57 14.67 -2.80
CA LYS A 77 0.52 14.85 -3.77
C LYS A 77 0.15 15.81 -4.91
N LEU A 78 -1.14 16.04 -5.16
CA LEU A 78 -1.61 16.96 -6.21
C LEU A 78 -1.44 18.43 -5.83
N GLY A 79 -1.18 18.75 -4.55
CA GLY A 79 -0.72 20.07 -4.12
C GLY A 79 -1.81 21.09 -3.78
N ILE A 80 -3.08 20.74 -3.92
CA ILE A 80 -4.21 21.64 -3.65
C ILE A 80 -4.54 21.65 -2.15
N ARG A 81 -4.64 22.86 -1.57
CA ARG A 81 -4.85 23.08 -0.12
C ARG A 81 -6.29 22.86 0.32
N ASP A 82 -7.27 23.28 -0.47
CA ASP A 82 -8.70 23.05 -0.20
C ASP A 82 -9.09 21.64 -0.67
N LEU A 83 -8.95 20.67 0.24
CA LEU A 83 -9.28 19.28 0.00
C LEU A 83 -10.64 18.91 0.61
N MET A 84 -11.58 18.47 -0.22
CA MET A 84 -12.82 17.87 0.31
C MET A 84 -12.53 16.50 0.94
N ASN A 85 -13.09 16.25 2.12
CA ASN A 85 -12.86 15.02 2.86
C ASN A 85 -13.53 13.82 2.17
N VAL A 86 -12.78 12.72 2.02
CA VAL A 86 -13.20 11.57 1.19
C VAL A 86 -14.28 10.72 1.86
N SER A 87 -14.49 10.83 3.18
CA SER A 87 -15.63 10.20 3.85
C SER A 87 -16.98 10.80 3.45
N GLU A 88 -17.00 12.03 2.94
CA GLU A 88 -18.17 12.76 2.47
C GLU A 88 -18.26 12.81 0.93
N SER A 89 -17.48 11.99 0.20
CA SER A 89 -17.34 12.02 -1.27
C SER A 89 -18.50 11.41 -2.07
N ARG A 90 -19.64 11.08 -1.43
CA ARG A 90 -20.82 10.56 -2.14
C ARG A 90 -21.32 11.63 -3.11
N LEU A 91 -21.52 11.26 -4.38
CA LEU A 91 -21.92 12.22 -5.41
C LEU A 91 -23.24 12.92 -5.05
N SER A 92 -24.19 12.14 -4.54
CA SER A 92 -25.52 12.60 -4.07
C SER A 92 -25.46 13.69 -3.00
N MET A 93 -24.31 13.93 -2.36
CA MET A 93 -24.14 14.92 -1.29
C MET A 93 -23.26 16.12 -1.68
N GLN A 94 -22.62 16.11 -2.87
CA GLN A 94 -21.63 17.14 -3.22
C GLN A 94 -22.24 18.54 -3.35
N HIS A 95 -23.50 18.64 -3.76
CA HIS A 95 -24.23 19.92 -3.79
C HIS A 95 -24.19 20.66 -2.44
N LEU A 96 -24.27 19.97 -1.29
CA LEU A 96 -24.15 20.65 0.02
C LEU A 96 -22.79 21.31 0.19
N LYS A 97 -21.70 20.62 -0.18
CA LYS A 97 -20.33 21.13 -0.01
C LYS A 97 -20.02 22.28 -0.95
N ILE A 98 -20.45 22.15 -2.20
CA ILE A 98 -20.32 23.21 -3.20
C ILE A 98 -20.87 24.53 -2.64
N TYR A 99 -22.04 24.51 -1.98
CA TYR A 99 -22.66 25.71 -1.42
C TYR A 99 -22.15 26.08 -0.01
N GLN A 100 -21.73 25.12 0.82
CA GLN A 100 -21.05 25.42 2.10
C GLN A 100 -19.76 26.20 1.88
N ASN A 101 -19.06 25.93 0.77
CA ASN A 101 -17.82 26.59 0.40
C ASN A 101 -18.03 27.93 -0.34
N ARG A 102 -19.28 28.28 -0.73
CA ARG A 102 -19.53 29.52 -1.47
C ARG A 102 -19.25 30.81 -0.67
N GLY A 103 -19.30 30.77 0.67
CA GLY A 103 -19.19 31.94 1.56
C GLY A 103 -17.92 32.06 2.42
N ARG A 104 -16.83 31.35 2.11
CA ARG A 104 -15.54 31.43 2.85
C ARG A 104 -14.46 32.12 2.00
N ASP A 105 -13.42 32.63 2.65
CA ASP A 105 -12.18 33.13 2.03
C ASP A 105 -11.56 32.00 1.18
N ARG A 106 -11.74 32.03 -0.16
CA ARG A 106 -11.49 30.87 -1.03
C ARG A 106 -10.02 30.80 -1.45
N SER A 107 -9.47 29.58 -1.50
CA SER A 107 -8.34 29.33 -2.40
C SER A 107 -8.84 29.32 -3.83
N TYR A 108 -8.08 29.94 -4.74
CA TYR A 108 -8.34 29.95 -6.18
C TYR A 108 -8.54 28.53 -6.76
N GLU A 109 -7.80 27.54 -6.23
CA GLU A 109 -7.86 26.15 -6.67
C GLU A 109 -8.67 25.28 -5.71
N GLN A 110 -9.47 24.35 -6.25
CA GLN A 110 -10.23 23.35 -5.49
C GLN A 110 -10.09 21.95 -6.09
N LEU A 111 -9.86 20.94 -5.23
CA LEU A 111 -9.74 19.54 -5.63
C LEU A 111 -10.89 18.69 -5.08
N ILE A 112 -11.59 18.00 -5.98
CA ILE A 112 -12.73 17.14 -5.67
C ILE A 112 -12.36 15.69 -5.98
N PRO A 113 -11.91 14.90 -4.97
CA PRO A 113 -11.60 13.49 -5.16
C PRO A 113 -12.89 12.65 -5.23
N LEU A 114 -13.04 11.88 -6.31
CA LEU A 114 -14.19 11.02 -6.57
C LEU A 114 -13.72 9.58 -6.82
N THR A 115 -14.48 8.60 -6.32
CA THR A 115 -14.17 7.18 -6.46
C THR A 115 -15.39 6.41 -6.96
N PRO A 116 -15.39 5.81 -8.18
CA PRO A 116 -16.53 5.10 -8.78
C PRO A 116 -17.31 4.19 -7.84
N ALA A 117 -16.62 3.30 -7.11
CA ALA A 117 -17.27 2.35 -6.21
C ALA A 117 -18.02 2.99 -5.03
N THR A 118 -17.56 4.11 -4.48
CA THR A 118 -18.21 4.75 -3.31
C THR A 118 -19.02 5.96 -3.71
N SER A 119 -18.62 6.73 -4.71
CA SER A 119 -19.33 7.93 -5.13
C SER A 119 -20.46 7.59 -6.10
N PHE A 120 -20.41 6.44 -6.81
CA PHE A 120 -21.27 6.14 -7.97
C PHE A 120 -21.80 4.70 -8.06
N SER A 121 -21.30 3.73 -7.26
CA SER A 121 -21.96 2.42 -7.17
C SER A 121 -23.07 2.47 -6.12
N MET A 122 -24.30 2.60 -6.59
CA MET A 122 -25.43 2.12 -5.81
C MET A 122 -25.36 0.60 -5.83
N THR A 123 -24.56 0.04 -4.90
CA THR A 123 -24.72 -1.37 -4.50
C THR A 123 -26.21 -1.61 -4.23
N SER A 124 -26.66 -2.86 -4.30
CA SER A 124 -28.08 -3.16 -4.20
C SER A 124 -28.78 -2.40 -3.06
N GLY A 125 -28.13 -2.07 -1.92
CA GLY A 125 -28.71 -1.32 -0.78
C GLY A 125 -29.17 0.14 -1.02
N CYS A 126 -29.72 0.76 0.03
CA CYS A 126 -30.40 2.08 0.00
C CYS A 126 -29.50 3.28 0.39
N GLY A 127 -28.19 3.22 0.16
CA GLY A 127 -27.24 4.25 0.59
C GLY A 127 -26.91 4.23 2.10
N ASN A 128 -26.15 5.21 2.59
CA ASN A 128 -25.84 5.35 4.02
C ASN A 128 -26.88 6.24 4.75
N GLN A 129 -26.76 6.35 6.08
CA GLN A 129 -27.67 7.15 6.90
C GLN A 129 -27.55 8.66 6.59
N GLU A 130 -26.33 9.14 6.33
CA GLU A 130 -26.06 10.54 6.04
C GLU A 130 -26.71 11.03 4.73
N GLU A 131 -26.59 10.25 3.65
CA GLU A 131 -27.22 10.53 2.36
C GLU A 131 -28.73 10.68 2.53
N ARG A 132 -29.37 9.70 3.17
CA ARG A 132 -30.82 9.69 3.34
C ARG A 132 -31.29 10.83 4.26
N ALA A 133 -30.49 11.21 5.25
CA ALA A 133 -30.80 12.33 6.14
C ALA A 133 -30.75 13.67 5.40
N LEU A 134 -29.75 13.87 4.54
CA LEU A 134 -29.66 15.04 3.67
C LEU A 134 -30.85 15.11 2.69
N MET A 135 -31.23 13.97 2.09
CA MET A 135 -32.40 13.89 1.22
C MET A 135 -33.68 14.27 1.96
N TYR A 136 -33.87 13.77 3.19
CA TYR A 136 -35.04 14.11 4.01
C TYR A 136 -35.12 15.61 4.31
N ALA A 137 -33.98 16.24 4.63
CA ALA A 137 -33.92 17.68 4.88
C ALA A 137 -34.46 18.47 3.68
N HIS A 138 -34.12 18.11 2.45
CA HIS A 138 -34.67 18.80 1.27
C HIS A 138 -36.11 18.41 0.95
N LEU A 139 -36.42 17.11 0.89
CA LEU A 139 -37.73 16.61 0.43
C LEU A 139 -38.89 17.08 1.31
N LYS A 140 -38.70 17.19 2.64
CA LYS A 140 -39.77 17.63 3.56
C LYS A 140 -40.24 19.07 3.31
N ARG A 141 -39.44 19.87 2.58
CA ARG A 141 -39.72 21.28 2.26
C ARG A 141 -40.50 21.44 0.95
N LEU A 142 -40.59 20.39 0.13
CA LEU A 142 -41.29 20.43 -1.15
C LEU A 142 -42.80 20.34 -0.95
N ILE A 143 -43.56 21.07 -1.79
CA ILE A 143 -45.03 21.17 -1.69
C ILE A 143 -45.68 19.78 -1.77
N MET A 144 -45.18 18.92 -2.67
CA MET A 144 -45.72 17.57 -2.89
C MET A 144 -45.56 16.61 -1.69
N PHE A 145 -44.65 16.89 -0.75
CA PHE A 145 -44.39 16.04 0.43
C PHE A 145 -44.83 16.66 1.76
N LYS A 146 -45.32 17.92 1.78
CA LYS A 146 -45.63 18.70 2.99
C LYS A 146 -46.62 18.01 3.94
N GLY A 147 -47.54 17.19 3.40
CA GLY A 147 -48.51 16.40 4.18
C GLY A 147 -48.02 15.02 4.65
N TYR A 148 -46.82 14.60 4.26
CA TYR A 148 -46.30 13.23 4.45
C TYR A 148 -45.01 13.17 5.28
N THR A 149 -44.58 14.28 5.90
CA THR A 149 -43.29 14.44 6.58
C THR A 149 -42.94 13.32 7.58
N ALA A 150 -43.89 12.87 8.40
CA ALA A 150 -43.67 11.78 9.36
C ALA A 150 -43.51 10.41 8.67
N LYS A 151 -44.23 10.17 7.58
CA LYS A 151 -44.15 8.93 6.79
C LYS A 151 -42.86 8.90 5.97
N LEU A 152 -42.43 10.05 5.44
CA LEU A 152 -41.18 10.20 4.71
C LEU A 152 -39.95 9.98 5.62
N PHE A 153 -40.03 10.43 6.88
CA PHE A 153 -39.00 10.17 7.89
C PHE A 153 -38.78 8.66 8.11
N GLN A 154 -39.88 7.88 8.20
CA GLN A 154 -39.81 6.42 8.32
C GLN A 154 -39.34 5.74 7.04
N PHE A 155 -39.81 6.22 5.88
CA PHE A 155 -39.40 5.70 4.56
C PHE A 155 -37.89 5.81 4.35
N LEU A 156 -37.29 6.97 4.66
CA LEU A 156 -35.86 7.20 4.53
C LEU A 156 -35.03 6.57 5.67
N ALA A 157 -35.62 6.17 6.79
CA ALA A 157 -34.90 5.40 7.81
C ALA A 157 -34.50 4.01 7.27
N TYR A 158 -35.39 3.36 6.52
CA TYR A 158 -35.20 2.00 6.00
C TYR A 158 -34.88 0.96 7.10
N ASP A 159 -33.60 0.64 7.33
CA ASP A 159 -33.10 -0.28 8.37
C ASP A 159 -32.41 0.45 9.55
N ALA A 160 -32.29 1.78 9.45
CA ALA A 160 -31.42 2.59 10.28
C ALA A 160 -32.10 3.20 11.51
N GLU A 161 -33.03 2.51 12.16
CA GLU A 161 -33.85 3.11 13.24
C GLU A 161 -33.02 3.63 14.42
N LYS A 162 -31.88 2.99 14.72
CA LYS A 162 -30.97 3.41 15.79
C LYS A 162 -30.15 4.63 15.37
N TYR A 163 -30.27 5.72 16.13
CA TYR A 163 -29.63 7.03 15.91
C TYR A 163 -30.11 7.81 14.68
N TRP A 164 -31.18 7.38 13.99
CA TRP A 164 -31.70 8.08 12.80
C TRP A 164 -32.01 9.56 13.04
N GLN A 165 -32.70 9.86 14.15
CA GLN A 165 -33.06 11.22 14.53
C GLN A 165 -31.83 12.13 14.62
N TRP A 166 -30.73 11.64 15.21
CA TRP A 166 -29.49 12.40 15.33
C TRP A 166 -28.91 12.80 13.96
N TYR A 167 -28.93 11.89 12.98
CA TYR A 167 -28.50 12.23 11.62
C TYR A 167 -29.41 13.26 10.96
N VAL A 168 -30.74 13.10 11.10
CA VAL A 168 -31.71 14.05 10.55
C VAL A 168 -31.51 15.45 11.14
N ASP A 169 -31.39 15.56 12.46
CA ASP A 169 -31.17 16.84 13.14
C ASP A 169 -29.84 17.49 12.70
N THR A 170 -28.78 16.68 12.60
CA THR A 170 -27.45 17.13 12.15
C THR A 170 -27.49 17.70 10.73
N TYR A 171 -28.12 17.00 9.78
CA TYR A 171 -28.18 17.46 8.39
C TYR A 171 -29.17 18.61 8.19
N GLU A 172 -30.24 18.66 8.98
CA GLU A 172 -31.15 19.80 9.02
C GLU A 172 -30.43 21.08 9.41
N GLU A 173 -29.64 21.02 10.49
CA GLU A 173 -28.81 22.14 10.95
C GLU A 173 -27.79 22.55 9.88
N ARG A 174 -27.07 21.58 9.29
CA ARG A 174 -26.08 21.85 8.22
C ARG A 174 -26.67 22.55 7.00
N VAL A 175 -27.87 22.15 6.58
CA VAL A 175 -28.55 22.73 5.41
C VAL A 175 -29.02 24.16 5.71
N GLN A 176 -29.54 24.42 6.92
CA GLN A 176 -29.95 25.77 7.34
C GLN A 176 -28.74 26.71 7.51
N GLN A 177 -27.65 26.23 8.10
CA GLN A 177 -26.39 26.98 8.19
C GLN A 177 -25.83 27.31 6.81
N CYS A 178 -25.91 26.35 5.87
CA CYS A 178 -25.50 26.54 4.49
C CYS A 178 -26.34 27.62 3.79
N ASP A 179 -27.66 27.64 3.97
CA ASP A 179 -28.51 28.66 3.36
C ASP A 179 -28.29 30.06 3.97
N SER A 180 -28.04 30.10 5.28
CA SER A 180 -27.79 31.35 6.04
C SER A 180 -26.47 32.05 5.66
N ASN A 181 -25.58 31.39 4.90
CA ASN A 181 -24.32 31.98 4.45
C ASN A 181 -24.48 32.87 3.19
N GLY A 182 -25.72 33.09 2.72
CA GLY A 182 -26.01 33.89 1.52
C GLY A 182 -25.92 33.11 0.20
N SER A 183 -25.78 31.78 0.25
CA SER A 183 -25.64 30.93 -0.95
C SER A 183 -26.96 30.59 -1.67
N SER A 184 -28.12 30.96 -1.09
CA SER A 184 -29.46 30.59 -1.60
C SER A 184 -29.63 29.08 -1.84
N TYR A 185 -28.90 28.27 -1.08
CA TYR A 185 -28.80 26.82 -1.24
C TYR A 185 -30.14 26.09 -1.20
N LEU A 186 -31.00 26.39 -0.23
CA LEU A 186 -32.29 25.74 -0.09
C LEU A 186 -33.22 26.06 -1.26
N TYR A 187 -33.17 27.30 -1.75
CA TYR A 187 -33.96 27.75 -2.88
C TYR A 187 -33.51 27.08 -4.19
N GLU A 188 -32.23 27.16 -4.53
CA GLU A 188 -31.69 26.60 -5.79
C GLU A 188 -31.89 25.08 -5.87
N ILE A 189 -31.57 24.35 -4.80
CA ILE A 189 -31.74 22.89 -4.78
C ILE A 189 -33.22 22.50 -4.76
N GLY A 190 -34.06 23.23 -4.02
CA GLY A 190 -35.50 23.01 -3.99
C GLY A 190 -36.14 23.17 -5.38
N MET A 191 -35.72 24.18 -6.15
CA MET A 191 -36.20 24.43 -7.51
C MET A 191 -35.77 23.31 -8.47
N GLU A 192 -34.50 22.91 -8.44
CA GLU A 192 -33.98 21.83 -9.28
C GLU A 192 -34.58 20.44 -8.96
N LEU A 193 -34.86 20.18 -7.67
CA LEU A 193 -35.57 18.97 -7.23
C LEU A 193 -37.02 18.98 -7.70
N THR A 194 -37.73 20.10 -7.55
CA THR A 194 -39.13 20.24 -7.97
C THR A 194 -39.25 19.98 -9.47
N LYS A 195 -38.41 20.63 -10.28
CA LYS A 195 -38.36 20.44 -11.74
C LYS A 195 -38.18 18.97 -12.16
N ARG A 196 -37.24 18.25 -11.52
CA ARG A 196 -36.95 16.84 -11.86
C ARG A 196 -38.04 15.88 -11.36
N LEU A 197 -38.61 16.14 -10.19
CA LEU A 197 -39.67 15.29 -9.62
C LEU A 197 -41.02 15.50 -10.29
N GLU A 198 -41.33 16.70 -10.78
CA GLU A 198 -42.54 16.96 -11.57
C GLU A 198 -42.46 16.33 -12.98
N ALA A 199 -41.26 16.21 -13.54
CA ALA A 199 -41.04 15.51 -14.81
C ALA A 199 -41.23 13.98 -14.71
N ASP A 200 -41.21 13.42 -13.49
CA ASP A 200 -41.43 12.00 -13.20
C ASP A 200 -42.54 11.85 -12.15
N SER A 201 -43.78 12.18 -12.56
CA SER A 201 -44.95 12.14 -11.67
C SER A 201 -45.21 10.74 -11.10
N GLU A 202 -44.86 9.68 -11.86
CA GLU A 202 -45.02 8.29 -11.45
C GLU A 202 -44.12 7.95 -10.24
N LEU A 203 -42.88 8.44 -10.21
CA LEU A 203 -41.97 8.25 -9.07
C LEU A 203 -42.53 8.86 -7.78
N VAL A 204 -43.11 10.06 -7.85
CA VAL A 204 -43.68 10.75 -6.68
C VAL A 204 -44.88 9.98 -6.14
N ASP A 205 -45.79 9.55 -7.02
CA ASP A 205 -46.96 8.75 -6.65
C ASP A 205 -46.56 7.41 -6.03
N ASN A 206 -45.53 6.75 -6.58
CA ASN A 206 -44.99 5.51 -6.05
C ASN A 206 -44.35 5.69 -4.66
N ILE A 207 -43.64 6.80 -4.42
CA ILE A 207 -43.09 7.12 -3.08
C ILE A 207 -44.22 7.34 -2.08
N LEU A 208 -45.26 8.10 -2.44
CA LEU A 208 -46.40 8.38 -1.56
C LEU A 208 -47.23 7.11 -1.27
N SER A 209 -47.47 6.29 -2.28
CA SER A 209 -48.11 4.98 -2.16
C SER A 209 -47.32 4.06 -1.24
N ASN A 210 -45.99 3.96 -1.43
CA ASN A 210 -45.14 3.15 -0.56
C ASN A 210 -45.13 3.67 0.89
N CYS A 211 -45.06 4.98 1.09
CA CYS A 211 -45.13 5.62 2.41
C CYS A 211 -46.42 5.24 3.18
N THR A 212 -47.54 5.08 2.47
CA THR A 212 -48.86 4.77 3.06
C THR A 212 -49.24 3.29 3.07
N SER A 213 -48.56 2.47 2.26
CA SER A 213 -48.79 1.03 2.15
C SER A 213 -48.53 0.28 3.47
N ARG A 214 -49.36 -0.76 3.70
CA ARG A 214 -49.21 -1.76 4.77
C ARG A 214 -48.71 -3.11 4.25
N SER A 215 -48.30 -3.19 2.98
CA SER A 215 -47.86 -4.44 2.35
C SER A 215 -46.57 -4.99 2.98
N PRO A 216 -46.42 -6.32 3.12
CA PRO A 216 -45.15 -6.96 3.47
C PRO A 216 -44.02 -6.68 2.46
N SER A 217 -44.36 -6.41 1.19
CA SER A 217 -43.40 -6.09 0.13
C SER A 217 -42.86 -4.66 0.17
N LYS A 218 -43.44 -3.79 1.01
CA LYS A 218 -43.12 -2.36 1.12
C LYS A 218 -41.62 -2.08 1.15
N LYS A 219 -40.89 -2.85 1.96
CA LYS A 219 -39.45 -2.67 2.19
C LYS A 219 -38.59 -3.04 0.97
N TYR A 220 -39.04 -3.98 0.14
CA TYR A 220 -38.35 -4.30 -1.11
C TYR A 220 -38.57 -3.19 -2.14
N GLU A 221 -39.78 -2.65 -2.21
CA GLU A 221 -40.16 -1.54 -3.09
C GLU A 221 -39.52 -0.20 -2.69
N SER A 222 -39.38 0.10 -1.39
CA SER A 222 -38.72 1.34 -0.94
C SER A 222 -37.28 1.44 -1.45
N ARG A 223 -36.63 0.31 -1.70
CA ARG A 223 -35.23 0.23 -2.13
C ARG A 223 -35.01 0.83 -3.51
N SER A 224 -35.86 0.50 -4.49
CA SER A 224 -35.77 1.07 -5.84
C SER A 224 -36.09 2.57 -5.83
N LEU A 225 -37.10 2.97 -5.06
CA LEU A 225 -37.54 4.36 -4.94
C LEU A 225 -36.48 5.26 -4.28
N ILE A 226 -35.83 4.78 -3.21
CA ILE A 226 -34.72 5.51 -2.57
C ILE A 226 -33.55 5.66 -3.55
N ASN A 227 -33.24 4.61 -4.33
CA ASN A 227 -32.16 4.70 -5.32
C ASN A 227 -32.49 5.66 -6.46
N ALA A 228 -33.75 5.74 -6.91
CA ALA A 228 -34.19 6.74 -7.88
C ALA A 228 -33.99 8.18 -7.35
N LEU A 229 -34.40 8.45 -6.11
CA LEU A 229 -34.14 9.75 -5.48
C LEU A 229 -32.65 10.05 -5.36
N ARG A 230 -31.83 9.07 -4.96
CA ARG A 230 -30.37 9.23 -4.88
C ARG A 230 -29.78 9.60 -6.25
N ARG A 231 -30.30 9.08 -7.37
CA ARG A 231 -29.87 9.43 -8.74
C ARG A 231 -30.19 10.87 -9.07
N ILE A 232 -31.37 11.36 -8.68
CA ILE A 232 -31.75 12.77 -8.87
C ILE A 232 -30.77 13.69 -8.14
N PHE A 233 -30.49 13.43 -6.86
CA PHE A 233 -29.53 14.21 -6.07
C PHE A 233 -28.10 14.14 -6.63
N ALA A 234 -27.71 12.98 -7.15
CA ALA A 234 -26.42 12.79 -7.81
C ALA A 234 -26.34 13.62 -9.11
N GLN A 235 -27.38 13.63 -9.95
CA GLN A 235 -27.44 14.45 -11.16
C GLN A 235 -27.40 15.95 -10.85
N ILE A 236 -28.14 16.41 -9.83
CA ILE A 236 -28.09 17.83 -9.41
C ILE A 236 -26.67 18.22 -8.98
N SER A 237 -26.00 17.34 -8.24
CA SER A 237 -24.63 17.59 -7.78
C SER A 237 -23.65 17.63 -8.95
N LEU A 238 -23.81 16.71 -9.91
CA LEU A 238 -23.09 16.65 -11.17
C LEU A 238 -23.24 17.96 -11.97
N ASP A 239 -24.46 18.40 -12.22
CA ASP A 239 -24.78 19.63 -12.98
C ASP A 239 -24.16 20.89 -12.37
N LYS A 240 -23.90 20.89 -11.05
CA LYS A 240 -23.31 22.03 -10.33
C LYS A 240 -21.78 21.95 -10.20
N LEU A 241 -21.12 20.86 -10.64
CA LEU A 241 -19.67 20.70 -10.48
C LEU A 241 -18.86 21.61 -11.42
N GLU A 242 -19.20 21.67 -12.72
CA GLU A 242 -18.53 22.50 -13.75
C GLU A 242 -16.99 22.54 -13.63
N PRO A 243 -16.28 21.46 -13.97
CA PRO A 243 -14.82 21.38 -13.82
C PRO A 243 -14.04 21.98 -14.99
N ASP A 244 -12.89 22.57 -14.68
CA ASP A 244 -11.92 23.08 -15.66
C ASP A 244 -10.97 21.99 -16.17
N LEU A 245 -10.63 21.06 -15.27
CA LEU A 245 -9.74 19.94 -15.52
C LEU A 245 -10.22 18.68 -14.78
N VAL A 246 -10.30 17.58 -15.52
CA VAL A 246 -10.60 16.25 -14.99
C VAL A 246 -9.36 15.38 -15.12
N VAL A 247 -8.87 14.87 -13.99
CA VAL A 247 -7.76 13.93 -13.93
C VAL A 247 -8.32 12.55 -13.60
N MET A 248 -8.13 11.59 -14.51
CA MET A 248 -8.58 10.21 -14.32
C MET A 248 -7.38 9.29 -14.07
N ASP A 249 -7.18 8.89 -12.82
CA ASP A 249 -6.12 7.96 -12.44
C ASP A 249 -6.58 6.50 -12.51
N GLU A 250 -5.69 5.62 -12.96
CA GLU A 250 -5.99 4.22 -13.28
C GLU A 250 -7.17 4.07 -14.25
N PHE A 251 -7.17 4.89 -15.30
CA PHE A 251 -8.21 4.96 -16.32
C PHE A 251 -8.65 3.57 -16.85
N GLN A 252 -7.75 2.60 -16.95
CA GLN A 252 -8.07 1.24 -17.41
C GLN A 252 -9.11 0.49 -16.57
N ARG A 253 -9.37 0.92 -15.33
CA ARG A 253 -10.43 0.36 -14.47
C ARG A 253 -11.82 0.92 -14.79
N PHE A 254 -11.87 1.90 -15.68
CA PHE A 254 -13.05 2.68 -15.99
C PHE A 254 -13.37 2.67 -17.48
N ARG A 255 -13.06 1.56 -18.16
CA ARG A 255 -13.32 1.42 -19.60
C ARG A 255 -14.80 1.53 -19.93
N ASP A 256 -15.66 1.02 -19.05
CA ASP A 256 -17.10 1.17 -19.15
C ASP A 256 -17.54 2.65 -19.08
N LEU A 257 -16.67 3.57 -18.60
CA LEU A 257 -16.93 5.01 -18.68
C LEU A 257 -16.65 5.61 -20.06
N ILE A 258 -16.15 4.89 -21.06
CA ILE A 258 -16.03 5.41 -22.43
C ILE A 258 -17.16 4.91 -23.32
N VAL A 259 -17.66 3.70 -23.04
CA VAL A 259 -18.78 3.11 -23.77
C VAL A 259 -20.10 3.57 -23.12
N PRO A 260 -21.01 4.24 -23.84
CA PRO A 260 -22.24 4.74 -23.25
C PRO A 260 -23.12 3.60 -22.72
N THR A 261 -23.28 3.51 -21.40
CA THR A 261 -24.27 2.67 -20.72
C THR A 261 -25.40 3.54 -20.15
N ASP A 262 -26.58 2.96 -19.91
CA ASP A 262 -27.72 3.65 -19.27
C ASP A 262 -27.67 3.59 -17.72
N ASP A 263 -26.50 3.27 -17.16
CA ASP A 263 -26.28 3.24 -15.72
C ASP A 263 -25.63 4.54 -15.19
N GLU A 264 -25.43 4.62 -13.87
CA GLU A 264 -24.87 5.81 -13.20
C GLU A 264 -23.41 6.09 -13.57
N GLN A 265 -22.69 5.07 -14.02
CA GLN A 265 -21.35 5.23 -14.58
C GLN A 265 -21.42 5.96 -15.92
N GLY A 266 -22.41 5.66 -16.76
CA GLY A 266 -22.72 6.42 -17.98
C GLY A 266 -23.08 7.90 -17.75
N MET A 267 -23.59 8.29 -16.57
CA MET A 267 -23.89 9.70 -16.24
C MET A 267 -22.61 10.56 -16.19
N LEU A 268 -21.53 10.02 -15.61
CA LEU A 268 -20.22 10.68 -15.57
C LEU A 268 -19.64 10.89 -16.96
N THR A 269 -19.74 9.85 -17.79
CA THR A 269 -19.28 9.88 -19.18
C THR A 269 -19.99 10.96 -19.96
N ARG A 270 -21.32 11.01 -19.87
CA ARG A 270 -22.11 12.02 -20.57
C ARG A 270 -21.76 13.43 -20.12
N GLN A 271 -21.55 13.65 -18.82
CA GLN A 271 -21.30 15.00 -18.33
C GLN A 271 -19.85 15.48 -18.54
N PHE A 272 -18.85 14.68 -18.20
CA PHE A 272 -17.45 15.12 -18.20
C PHE A 272 -16.68 14.71 -19.46
N LEU A 273 -17.14 13.66 -20.16
CA LEU A 273 -16.42 13.04 -21.27
C LEU A 273 -17.08 13.28 -22.63
N GLN A 274 -18.30 13.82 -22.70
CA GLN A 274 -18.91 14.29 -23.96
C GLN A 274 -18.84 15.81 -24.13
N ASN A 275 -18.69 16.57 -23.05
CA ASN A 275 -18.40 18.00 -23.16
C ASN A 275 -17.00 18.19 -23.76
N THR A 276 -16.92 18.86 -24.90
CA THR A 276 -15.66 19.10 -25.63
C THR A 276 -14.82 20.20 -25.00
N ASP A 277 -15.38 21.03 -24.13
CA ASP A 277 -14.69 22.20 -23.56
C ASP A 277 -13.88 21.87 -22.30
N THR A 278 -14.20 20.76 -21.63
CA THR A 278 -13.52 20.30 -20.41
C THR A 278 -12.19 19.61 -20.76
N LYS A 279 -11.11 19.99 -20.06
CA LYS A 279 -9.80 19.34 -20.23
C LYS A 279 -9.77 18.02 -19.48
N VAL A 280 -9.32 16.96 -20.13
CA VAL A 280 -9.24 15.62 -19.57
C VAL A 280 -7.81 15.08 -19.68
N LEU A 281 -7.23 14.75 -18.52
CA LEU A 281 -5.93 14.09 -18.38
C LEU A 281 -6.14 12.65 -17.91
N LEU A 282 -5.86 11.68 -18.78
CA LEU A 282 -5.87 10.27 -18.44
C LEU A 282 -4.50 9.84 -17.91
N LEU A 283 -4.44 9.19 -16.75
CA LEU A 283 -3.24 8.60 -16.20
C LEU A 283 -3.37 7.08 -16.23
N SER A 284 -2.57 6.41 -17.06
CA SER A 284 -2.50 4.95 -17.04
C SER A 284 -1.24 4.47 -17.73
N ALA A 285 -0.41 3.69 -17.03
CA ALA A 285 0.72 3.02 -17.67
C ALA A 285 0.27 2.04 -18.77
N THR A 286 -0.96 1.52 -18.63
CA THR A 286 -1.47 0.36 -19.37
C THR A 286 -2.96 0.57 -19.68
N PRO A 287 -3.27 1.52 -20.59
CA PRO A 287 -4.64 1.98 -20.84
C PRO A 287 -5.58 0.89 -21.39
N TYR A 288 -5.05 -0.04 -22.17
CA TYR A 288 -5.77 -1.20 -22.74
C TYR A 288 -5.04 -2.49 -22.39
N LYS A 289 -5.72 -3.63 -22.50
CA LYS A 289 -5.08 -4.93 -22.32
C LYS A 289 -4.14 -5.16 -23.50
N PRO A 290 -2.86 -5.46 -23.28
CA PRO A 290 -1.93 -5.79 -24.35
C PRO A 290 -2.25 -7.18 -24.92
N TYR A 291 -2.92 -8.00 -24.13
CA TYR A 291 -3.10 -9.42 -24.34
C TYR A 291 -4.42 -9.87 -23.72
N SER A 292 -5.18 -10.65 -24.49
CA SER A 292 -6.34 -11.42 -24.05
C SER A 292 -6.06 -12.88 -24.41
N THR A 293 -6.26 -13.82 -23.48
CA THR A 293 -6.08 -15.25 -23.80
C THR A 293 -7.18 -15.74 -24.74
N LEU A 294 -6.94 -16.84 -25.48
CA LEU A 294 -8.00 -17.50 -26.26
C LEU A 294 -9.20 -17.90 -25.39
N GLU A 295 -8.95 -18.27 -24.14
CA GLU A 295 -9.98 -18.58 -23.15
C GLU A 295 -10.82 -17.33 -22.79
N GLU A 296 -10.18 -16.17 -22.60
CA GLU A 296 -10.87 -14.89 -22.36
C GLU A 296 -11.66 -14.42 -23.59
N ILE A 297 -11.08 -14.54 -24.79
CA ILE A 297 -11.75 -14.20 -26.06
C ILE A 297 -12.95 -15.15 -26.30
N SER A 298 -12.83 -16.42 -25.93
CA SER A 298 -13.93 -17.39 -26.04
C SER A 298 -15.04 -17.19 -25.00
N ALA A 299 -14.71 -16.57 -23.86
CA ALA A 299 -15.66 -16.29 -22.78
C ALA A 299 -16.38 -14.95 -22.96
N ASP A 300 -15.77 -14.00 -23.69
CA ASP A 300 -16.34 -12.69 -24.01
C ASP A 300 -15.89 -12.28 -25.43
N GLU A 301 -16.82 -12.35 -26.39
CA GLU A 301 -16.58 -11.96 -27.80
C GLU A 301 -16.16 -10.47 -27.93
N ASN A 302 -16.38 -9.63 -26.92
CA ASN A 302 -15.91 -8.25 -26.88
C ASN A 302 -14.49 -8.07 -26.32
N ALA A 303 -13.82 -9.13 -25.83
CA ALA A 303 -12.49 -9.05 -25.20
C ALA A 303 -11.32 -8.91 -26.19
N GLU A 304 -11.52 -8.25 -27.32
CA GLU A 304 -10.50 -8.04 -28.35
C GLU A 304 -9.62 -6.81 -28.01
N HIS A 305 -8.36 -7.04 -27.64
CA HIS A 305 -7.36 -6.01 -27.29
C HIS A 305 -7.27 -4.86 -28.31
N TYR A 306 -7.42 -5.16 -29.60
CA TYR A 306 -7.38 -4.17 -30.67
C TYR A 306 -8.59 -3.22 -30.63
N LYS A 307 -9.78 -3.75 -30.33
CA LYS A 307 -11.00 -2.95 -30.12
C LYS A 307 -10.82 -2.00 -28.95
N GLU A 308 -10.28 -2.50 -27.82
CA GLU A 308 -9.99 -1.66 -26.65
C GLU A 308 -9.02 -0.51 -26.99
N PHE A 309 -7.97 -0.78 -27.77
CA PHE A 309 -7.05 0.26 -28.22
C PHE A 309 -7.77 1.34 -29.05
N MET A 310 -8.59 0.92 -30.02
CA MET A 310 -9.32 1.84 -30.90
C MET A 310 -10.37 2.66 -30.14
N ASP A 311 -11.03 2.09 -29.13
CA ASP A 311 -11.98 2.82 -28.28
C ASP A 311 -11.28 3.93 -27.49
N VAL A 312 -10.07 3.68 -26.96
CA VAL A 312 -9.26 4.72 -26.31
C VAL A 312 -8.84 5.79 -27.32
N MET A 313 -8.45 5.40 -28.54
CA MET A 313 -8.08 6.37 -29.57
C MET A 313 -9.26 7.21 -30.05
N ARG A 314 -10.46 6.63 -30.16
CA ARG A 314 -11.70 7.38 -30.45
C ARG A 314 -12.04 8.36 -29.35
N PHE A 315 -11.78 8.00 -28.10
CA PHE A 315 -11.98 8.92 -26.99
C PHE A 315 -11.01 10.09 -27.01
N LEU A 316 -9.73 9.86 -27.31
CA LEU A 316 -8.69 10.90 -27.39
C LEU A 316 -8.85 11.79 -28.62
N PHE A 317 -9.10 11.20 -29.79
CA PHE A 317 -9.42 11.89 -31.04
C PHE A 317 -10.93 11.94 -31.20
N TYR A 318 -11.58 12.80 -30.42
CA TYR A 318 -13.04 12.91 -30.37
C TYR A 318 -13.65 13.61 -31.60
N ASP A 319 -12.82 14.29 -32.38
CA ASP A 319 -13.19 14.82 -33.69
C ASP A 319 -13.18 13.69 -34.73
N ASP A 320 -14.28 13.54 -35.47
CA ASP A 320 -14.47 12.42 -36.40
C ASP A 320 -13.46 12.43 -37.56
N GLU A 321 -13.05 13.61 -38.06
CA GLU A 321 -12.05 13.72 -39.13
C GLU A 321 -10.66 13.32 -38.61
N ALA A 322 -10.27 13.83 -37.44
CA ALA A 322 -9.01 13.49 -36.80
C ALA A 322 -8.92 11.99 -36.49
N HIS A 323 -10.03 11.37 -36.03
CA HIS A 323 -10.10 9.95 -35.76
C HIS A 323 -9.93 9.10 -37.02
N GLN A 324 -10.65 9.43 -38.10
CA GLN A 324 -10.52 8.73 -39.38
C GLN A 324 -9.10 8.84 -39.96
N SER A 325 -8.49 10.02 -39.85
CA SER A 325 -7.09 10.22 -40.26
C SER A 325 -6.14 9.34 -39.46
N PHE A 326 -6.32 9.24 -38.14
CA PHE A 326 -5.51 8.38 -37.29
C PHE A 326 -5.68 6.90 -37.66
N GLN A 327 -6.93 6.45 -37.84
CA GLN A 327 -7.26 5.07 -38.18
C GLN A 327 -6.58 4.62 -39.47
N LYS A 328 -6.56 5.49 -40.50
CA LYS A 328 -5.86 5.21 -41.75
C LYS A 328 -4.35 5.07 -41.59
N VAL A 329 -3.71 6.00 -40.87
CA VAL A 329 -2.26 5.94 -40.59
C VAL A 329 -1.91 4.66 -39.81
N TRP A 330 -2.76 4.29 -38.84
CA TRP A 330 -2.54 3.11 -38.03
C TRP A 330 -2.70 1.81 -38.83
N GLN A 331 -3.69 1.75 -39.72
CA GLN A 331 -3.90 0.62 -40.63
C GLN A 331 -2.70 0.44 -41.57
N ASP A 332 -2.21 1.52 -42.19
CA ASP A 332 -1.03 1.49 -43.06
C ASP A 332 0.21 0.92 -42.33
N TYR A 333 0.44 1.35 -41.09
CA TYR A 333 1.52 0.83 -40.25
C TYR A 333 1.31 -0.67 -39.93
N SER A 334 0.11 -1.06 -39.54
CA SER A 334 -0.22 -2.44 -39.16
C SER A 334 -0.06 -3.41 -40.34
N SER A 335 -0.50 -3.02 -41.54
CA SER A 335 -0.29 -3.79 -42.76
C SER A 335 1.20 -3.96 -43.08
N SER A 336 1.98 -2.88 -42.98
CA SER A 336 3.44 -2.92 -43.22
C SER A 336 4.17 -3.83 -42.21
N LEU A 337 3.68 -3.88 -40.97
CA LEU A 337 4.23 -4.72 -39.90
C LEU A 337 3.93 -6.21 -40.10
N CYS A 338 2.77 -6.54 -40.70
CA CYS A 338 2.41 -7.92 -41.07
C CYS A 338 3.18 -8.44 -42.30
N GLU A 339 3.63 -7.54 -43.18
CA GLU A 339 4.36 -7.85 -44.41
C GLU A 339 5.89 -7.85 -44.23
N ILE A 340 6.38 -7.91 -42.98
CA ILE A 340 7.82 -7.91 -42.66
C ILE A 340 8.56 -8.99 -43.46
N SER A 341 9.41 -8.53 -44.38
CA SER A 341 10.38 -9.33 -45.10
C SER A 341 11.75 -8.62 -45.06
N LYS A 342 12.85 -9.35 -45.24
CA LYS A 342 14.23 -8.85 -45.09
C LYS A 342 14.59 -7.67 -46.02
N GLY A 343 13.76 -7.30 -47.00
CA GLY A 343 14.05 -6.28 -48.02
C GLY A 343 13.48 -4.86 -47.80
N ASP A 344 12.45 -4.67 -46.96
CA ASP A 344 11.65 -3.42 -46.91
C ASP A 344 11.72 -2.64 -45.58
N PHE A 345 12.84 -2.73 -44.86
CA PHE A 345 12.99 -2.12 -43.53
C PHE A 345 12.81 -0.59 -43.52
N THR A 346 13.22 0.10 -44.59
CA THR A 346 13.11 1.56 -44.73
C THR A 346 11.65 2.02 -44.83
N VAL A 347 10.80 1.25 -45.53
CA VAL A 347 9.36 1.56 -45.66
C VAL A 347 8.67 1.39 -44.32
N LEU A 348 8.97 0.29 -43.61
CA LEU A 348 8.44 0.04 -42.28
C LEU A 348 8.83 1.16 -41.31
N LEU A 349 10.08 1.61 -41.32
CA LEU A 349 10.56 2.69 -40.46
C LEU A 349 9.85 4.02 -40.76
N ALA A 350 9.63 4.35 -42.04
CA ALA A 350 8.90 5.57 -42.44
C ALA A 350 7.43 5.54 -41.99
N ARG A 351 6.75 4.39 -42.15
CA ARG A 351 5.37 4.19 -41.70
C ARG A 351 5.26 4.21 -40.18
N LYS A 352 6.22 3.60 -39.49
CA LYS A 352 6.36 3.66 -38.03
C LYS A 352 6.50 5.10 -37.53
N ASN A 353 7.37 5.91 -38.14
CA ASN A 353 7.56 7.30 -37.73
C ASN A 353 6.28 8.14 -37.91
N THR A 354 5.55 7.91 -39.01
CA THR A 354 4.26 8.59 -39.25
C THR A 354 3.21 8.19 -38.20
N ALA A 355 3.14 6.90 -37.85
CA ALA A 355 2.26 6.39 -36.80
C ALA A 355 2.65 6.91 -35.41
N GLU A 356 3.95 6.98 -35.12
CA GLU A 356 4.48 7.54 -33.88
C GLU A 356 4.11 9.02 -33.73
N ASP A 357 4.27 9.82 -34.77
CA ASP A 357 3.89 11.24 -34.75
C ASP A 357 2.38 11.44 -34.60
N ALA A 358 1.57 10.56 -35.21
CA ALA A 358 0.13 10.55 -35.02
C ALA A 358 -0.26 10.25 -33.56
N LEU A 359 0.35 9.24 -32.92
CA LEU A 359 0.15 8.95 -31.50
C LEU A 359 0.60 10.09 -30.59
N TYR A 360 1.75 10.71 -30.90
CA TYR A 360 2.36 11.76 -30.09
C TYR A 360 1.51 13.04 -30.01
N LYS A 361 0.49 13.18 -30.88
CA LYS A 361 -0.51 14.27 -30.78
C LYS A 361 -1.33 14.22 -29.49
N SER A 362 -1.63 13.02 -28.99
CA SER A 362 -2.57 12.81 -27.86
C SER A 362 -2.02 11.89 -26.76
N ILE A 363 -0.80 11.37 -26.89
CA ILE A 363 -0.18 10.46 -25.91
C ILE A 363 1.24 10.91 -25.59
N CYS A 364 1.55 10.98 -24.29
CA CYS A 364 2.92 11.10 -23.77
C CYS A 364 3.29 9.81 -23.05
N ARG A 365 4.47 9.25 -23.32
CA ARG A 365 4.96 8.04 -22.63
C ARG A 365 6.48 8.03 -22.55
N THR A 366 6.97 8.05 -21.32
CA THR A 366 8.37 7.85 -20.95
C THR A 366 8.58 6.48 -20.33
N GLU A 367 9.65 5.80 -20.72
CA GLU A 367 10.04 4.48 -20.23
C GLU A 367 11.47 4.50 -19.70
N ARG A 368 11.82 3.51 -18.87
CA ARG A 368 13.18 3.28 -18.41
C ARG A 368 14.00 2.66 -19.53
N PHE A 369 15.20 3.19 -19.74
CA PHE A 369 16.16 2.75 -20.76
C PHE A 369 16.84 1.41 -20.43
N ASN A 370 16.79 0.93 -19.18
CA ASN A 370 17.44 -0.30 -18.75
C ASN A 370 16.57 -1.11 -17.78
N SER A 371 16.28 -2.36 -18.11
CA SER A 371 15.58 -3.34 -17.25
C SER A 371 16.52 -4.06 -16.27
N GLY A 372 17.84 -3.88 -16.39
CA GLY A 372 18.87 -4.63 -15.68
C GLY A 372 18.92 -4.45 -14.15
N ILE A 373 18.06 -3.62 -13.57
CA ILE A 373 17.87 -3.52 -12.12
C ILE A 373 17.10 -4.72 -11.54
N ILE A 374 16.43 -5.52 -12.37
CA ILE A 374 15.70 -6.71 -11.93
C ILE A 374 16.60 -7.93 -12.03
N ASP A 375 16.72 -8.68 -10.94
CA ASP A 375 17.33 -10.01 -10.86
C ASP A 375 16.22 -11.06 -10.83
N ASP A 376 16.19 -11.93 -11.83
CA ASP A 376 15.23 -13.02 -11.98
C ASP A 376 15.86 -14.41 -11.79
N SER A 377 17.09 -14.49 -11.27
CA SER A 377 17.78 -15.76 -11.00
C SER A 377 17.01 -16.71 -10.06
N ASP A 378 16.10 -16.17 -9.24
CA ASP A 378 15.25 -16.91 -8.32
C ASP A 378 13.84 -17.23 -8.88
N ALA A 379 13.61 -17.00 -10.17
CA ALA A 379 12.47 -17.50 -10.93
C ALA A 379 12.76 -18.91 -11.47
N ARG A 380 12.59 -19.92 -10.60
CA ARG A 380 12.97 -21.31 -10.89
C ARG A 380 12.05 -22.33 -10.24
N GLU A 381 12.23 -23.58 -10.66
CA GLU A 381 11.51 -24.71 -10.09
C GLU A 381 11.90 -24.94 -8.61
N VAL A 382 10.90 -25.24 -7.77
CA VAL A 382 11.08 -25.56 -6.34
C VAL A 382 10.98 -27.07 -6.09
N SER A 383 11.64 -27.56 -5.05
CA SER A 383 11.52 -28.96 -4.63
C SER A 383 10.15 -29.23 -4.00
N ILE A 384 9.45 -30.25 -4.50
CA ILE A 384 8.17 -30.70 -3.94
C ILE A 384 8.42 -31.52 -2.66
N SER A 385 7.58 -31.34 -1.65
CA SER A 385 7.59 -32.16 -0.43
C SER A 385 6.43 -33.15 -0.42
N ASP A 386 6.55 -34.23 0.37
CA ASP A 386 5.45 -35.18 0.60
C ASP A 386 4.17 -34.47 1.09
N GLY A 387 4.34 -33.39 1.86
CA GLY A 387 3.23 -32.57 2.37
C GLY A 387 2.42 -31.90 1.27
N ASP A 388 3.02 -31.55 0.12
CA ASP A 388 2.30 -30.99 -1.04
C ASP A 388 1.29 -32.00 -1.61
N ILE A 389 1.68 -33.29 -1.66
CA ILE A 389 0.85 -34.38 -2.18
C ILE A 389 -0.18 -34.82 -1.15
N LEU A 390 0.25 -34.98 0.12
CA LEU A 390 -0.62 -35.35 1.23
C LEU A 390 -1.74 -34.32 1.43
N SER A 391 -1.45 -33.02 1.31
CA SER A 391 -2.48 -31.98 1.43
C SER A 391 -3.60 -32.14 0.41
N TYR A 392 -3.31 -32.56 -0.83
CA TYR A 392 -4.32 -32.88 -1.85
C TYR A 392 -5.07 -34.17 -1.49
N SER A 393 -4.33 -35.23 -1.17
CA SER A 393 -4.91 -36.53 -0.87
C SER A 393 -5.88 -36.46 0.31
N GLU A 394 -5.50 -35.82 1.42
CA GLU A 394 -6.30 -35.75 2.64
C GLU A 394 -7.62 -35.00 2.41
N ILE A 395 -7.60 -33.86 1.71
CA ILE A 395 -8.83 -33.09 1.48
C ILE A 395 -9.72 -33.74 0.42
N GLN A 396 -9.16 -34.40 -0.58
CA GLN A 396 -9.95 -35.14 -1.57
C GLN A 396 -10.61 -36.36 -0.92
N SER A 397 -9.87 -37.14 -0.11
CA SER A 397 -10.44 -38.25 0.65
C SER A 397 -11.54 -37.80 1.61
N LEU A 398 -11.39 -36.62 2.24
CA LEU A 398 -12.46 -36.04 3.05
C LEU A 398 -13.73 -35.76 2.22
N LEU A 399 -13.60 -35.20 1.02
CA LEU A 399 -14.74 -34.93 0.14
C LEU A 399 -15.40 -36.22 -0.35
N ASP A 400 -14.62 -37.26 -0.66
CA ASP A 400 -15.14 -38.56 -1.08
C ASP A 400 -15.92 -39.24 0.05
N GLU A 401 -15.40 -39.22 1.28
CA GLU A 401 -16.10 -39.72 2.48
C GLU A 401 -17.39 -38.96 2.76
N ILE A 402 -17.35 -37.62 2.68
CA ILE A 402 -18.55 -36.79 2.80
C ILE A 402 -19.56 -37.15 1.70
N SER A 403 -19.10 -37.33 0.47
CA SER A 403 -19.98 -37.67 -0.67
C SER A 403 -20.60 -39.06 -0.51
N ALA A 404 -19.88 -40.02 0.06
CA ALA A 404 -20.39 -41.38 0.30
C ALA A 404 -21.46 -41.42 1.41
N ARG A 405 -21.33 -40.54 2.41
CA ARG A 405 -22.24 -40.49 3.58
C ARG A 405 -23.39 -39.50 3.42
N SER A 406 -23.22 -38.47 2.59
CA SER A 406 -24.23 -37.44 2.36
C SER A 406 -25.35 -37.96 1.46
N LYS A 407 -26.61 -37.75 1.88
CA LYS A 407 -27.79 -38.02 1.05
C LYS A 407 -27.96 -37.05 -0.12
N ARG A 408 -27.23 -35.93 -0.14
CA ARG A 408 -27.27 -34.92 -1.22
C ARG A 408 -25.93 -34.84 -1.93
N PRO A 409 -25.92 -34.68 -3.26
CA PRO A 409 -24.69 -34.50 -4.02
C PRO A 409 -23.97 -33.22 -3.58
N LEU A 410 -22.64 -33.30 -3.52
CA LEU A 410 -21.80 -32.15 -3.23
C LEU A 410 -21.73 -31.22 -4.44
N ARG A 411 -21.78 -29.91 -4.19
CA ARG A 411 -21.59 -28.90 -5.24
C ARG A 411 -20.16 -28.95 -5.79
N TYR A 412 -19.19 -29.15 -4.91
CA TYR A 412 -17.79 -29.35 -5.26
C TYR A 412 -17.37 -30.76 -4.84
N ARG A 413 -17.22 -31.65 -5.83
CA ARG A 413 -16.78 -33.04 -5.62
C ARG A 413 -15.27 -33.17 -5.54
N ASN A 414 -14.56 -32.37 -6.33
CA ASN A 414 -13.09 -32.40 -6.40
C ASN A 414 -12.52 -31.10 -5.84
N VAL A 415 -11.40 -31.19 -5.13
CA VAL A 415 -10.64 -30.01 -4.70
C VAL A 415 -9.93 -29.38 -5.91
N PRO A 416 -10.03 -28.05 -6.12
CA PRO A 416 -9.21 -27.38 -7.13
C PRO A 416 -7.72 -27.49 -6.80
N MET A 417 -6.91 -27.94 -7.77
CA MET A 417 -5.47 -28.12 -7.57
C MET A 417 -4.77 -26.81 -7.14
N ASP A 418 -5.24 -25.67 -7.66
CA ASP A 418 -4.70 -24.36 -7.29
C ASP A 418 -4.90 -24.01 -5.82
N TYR A 419 -5.91 -24.56 -5.14
CA TYR A 419 -6.10 -24.33 -3.71
C TYR A 419 -4.97 -25.00 -2.92
N VAL A 420 -4.68 -26.27 -3.23
CA VAL A 420 -3.62 -27.05 -2.57
C VAL A 420 -2.24 -26.45 -2.83
N LYS A 421 -1.96 -26.04 -4.07
CA LYS A 421 -0.72 -25.31 -4.41
C LYS A 421 -0.59 -23.98 -3.67
N SER A 422 -1.72 -23.38 -3.26
CA SER A 422 -1.73 -22.04 -2.67
C SER A 422 -1.55 -22.05 -1.16
N SER A 423 -2.15 -22.99 -0.42
CA SER A 423 -2.05 -23.01 1.04
C SER A 423 -2.00 -24.43 1.59
N PRO A 424 -1.06 -24.73 2.53
CA PRO A 424 -1.21 -25.86 3.43
C PRO A 424 -2.34 -25.58 4.43
N TYR A 425 -2.78 -26.59 5.19
CA TYR A 425 -3.79 -26.42 6.25
C TYR A 425 -5.05 -25.71 5.76
N LEU A 426 -5.59 -26.17 4.63
CA LEU A 426 -6.66 -25.50 3.89
C LEU A 426 -7.86 -25.13 4.78
N LEU A 427 -8.30 -26.04 5.64
CA LEU A 427 -9.44 -25.78 6.51
C LEU A 427 -9.14 -24.71 7.58
N SER A 428 -7.87 -24.47 7.93
CA SER A 428 -7.49 -23.36 8.83
C SER A 428 -7.63 -21.99 8.18
N PHE A 429 -7.39 -21.88 6.87
CA PHE A 429 -7.25 -20.57 6.18
C PHE A 429 -8.35 -20.25 5.15
N MET A 430 -9.15 -21.23 4.70
CA MET A 430 -10.22 -21.06 3.70
C MET A 430 -11.51 -20.39 4.22
N GLU A 431 -11.42 -19.37 5.07
CA GLU A 431 -12.58 -18.85 5.83
C GLU A 431 -13.79 -18.39 4.98
N SER A 432 -13.56 -17.75 3.84
CA SER A 432 -14.63 -17.22 2.97
C SER A 432 -14.91 -18.06 1.72
N TYR A 433 -14.40 -19.29 1.67
CA TYR A 433 -14.49 -20.15 0.48
C TYR A 433 -15.71 -21.07 0.53
N GLN A 434 -16.42 -21.19 -0.59
CA GLN A 434 -17.61 -22.04 -0.71
C GLN A 434 -17.32 -23.52 -0.43
N LEU A 435 -16.13 -24.01 -0.80
CA LEU A 435 -15.71 -25.38 -0.48
C LEU A 435 -15.65 -25.63 1.03
N LYS A 436 -15.00 -24.72 1.79
CA LYS A 436 -14.98 -24.83 3.26
C LYS A 436 -16.39 -24.71 3.84
N LYS A 437 -17.21 -23.80 3.34
CA LYS A 437 -18.60 -23.65 3.79
C LYS A 437 -19.38 -24.96 3.64
N GLN A 438 -19.30 -25.62 2.49
CA GLN A 438 -19.90 -26.94 2.26
C GLN A 438 -19.42 -27.99 3.27
N ILE A 439 -18.11 -28.02 3.56
CA ILE A 439 -17.53 -28.95 4.53
C ILE A 439 -18.06 -28.63 5.95
N THR A 440 -18.04 -27.37 6.36
CA THR A 440 -18.55 -26.94 7.67
C THR A 440 -20.05 -27.22 7.83
N ASP A 441 -20.85 -27.01 6.77
CA ASP A 441 -22.29 -27.30 6.75
C ASP A 441 -22.58 -28.81 6.92
N TYR A 442 -21.70 -29.68 6.42
CA TYR A 442 -21.78 -31.12 6.69
C TYR A 442 -21.52 -31.42 8.16
N PHE A 443 -20.40 -30.92 8.72
CA PHE A 443 -20.04 -31.20 10.11
C PHE A 443 -21.03 -30.62 11.13
N SER A 444 -21.62 -29.46 10.84
CA SER A 444 -22.66 -28.88 11.71
C SER A 444 -23.94 -29.70 11.75
N LYS A 445 -24.23 -30.47 10.69
CA LYS A 445 -25.41 -31.32 10.59
C LYS A 445 -25.18 -32.73 11.13
N TYR A 446 -24.07 -33.37 10.75
CA TYR A 446 -23.83 -34.79 11.01
C TYR A 446 -22.87 -35.04 12.19
N HIS A 447 -22.08 -34.05 12.63
CA HIS A 447 -21.14 -34.15 13.75
C HIS A 447 -20.08 -35.27 13.62
N ASP A 448 -19.74 -35.68 12.39
CA ASP A 448 -18.81 -36.79 12.07
C ASP A 448 -17.32 -36.41 12.24
N PHE A 449 -16.94 -35.75 13.34
CA PHE A 449 -15.60 -35.18 13.55
C PHE A 449 -14.45 -36.20 13.54
N GLY A 450 -14.73 -37.51 13.54
CA GLY A 450 -13.72 -38.55 13.34
C GLY A 450 -12.96 -38.40 12.01
N LEU A 451 -13.61 -37.86 10.98
CA LEU A 451 -13.02 -37.65 9.64
C LEU A 451 -11.83 -36.68 9.62
N VAL A 452 -11.75 -35.77 10.62
CA VAL A 452 -10.69 -34.75 10.71
C VAL A 452 -9.75 -34.95 11.91
N LYS A 453 -9.92 -36.04 12.67
CA LYS A 453 -9.08 -36.38 13.84
C LYS A 453 -8.07 -37.49 13.55
N GLY A 454 -8.19 -38.19 12.41
CA GLY A 454 -7.38 -39.34 12.07
C GLY A 454 -5.93 -39.01 11.67
N PRO A 455 -5.04 -40.01 11.59
CA PRO A 455 -3.66 -39.83 11.14
C PRO A 455 -3.55 -39.28 9.70
N ASN A 456 -4.59 -39.49 8.89
CA ASN A 456 -4.72 -39.04 7.50
C ASN A 456 -5.37 -37.64 7.38
N SER A 457 -5.26 -36.80 8.42
CA SER A 457 -5.85 -35.45 8.42
C SER A 457 -4.90 -34.39 8.99
N LYS A 458 -3.59 -34.70 9.03
CA LYS A 458 -2.58 -33.86 9.69
C LYS A 458 -2.29 -32.58 8.91
N CYS A 459 -2.58 -32.55 7.61
CA CYS A 459 -2.34 -31.42 6.72
C CYS A 459 -3.59 -30.56 6.51
N LEU A 460 -4.75 -30.93 7.08
CA LEU A 460 -6.00 -30.18 6.94
C LEU A 460 -6.11 -28.96 7.86
N LEU A 461 -5.71 -29.11 9.13
CA LEU A 461 -5.90 -28.11 10.20
C LEU A 461 -4.64 -27.96 11.04
N LEU A 462 -4.39 -26.72 11.49
CA LEU A 462 -3.41 -26.44 12.53
C LEU A 462 -3.85 -27.03 13.88
N LYS A 463 -2.89 -27.35 14.75
CA LYS A 463 -3.16 -27.82 16.12
C LYS A 463 -2.79 -26.77 17.15
N LYS A 464 -3.74 -26.38 18.00
CA LYS A 464 -3.54 -25.38 19.05
C LYS A 464 -2.46 -25.83 20.05
N SER A 465 -2.45 -27.11 20.40
CA SER A 465 -1.43 -27.70 21.28
C SER A 465 0.01 -27.58 20.74
N THR A 466 0.20 -27.71 19.42
CA THR A 466 1.51 -27.55 18.76
C THR A 466 1.98 -26.11 18.84
N ILE A 467 1.07 -25.17 18.54
CA ILE A 467 1.33 -23.72 18.61
C ILE A 467 1.63 -23.28 20.04
N HIS A 468 0.82 -23.73 21.01
CA HIS A 468 0.96 -23.38 22.42
C HIS A 468 2.38 -23.66 22.95
N ASN A 469 2.96 -24.78 22.53
CA ASN A 469 4.26 -25.26 23.00
C ASN A 469 5.45 -24.82 22.12
N TYR A 470 5.25 -23.88 21.18
CA TYR A 470 6.28 -23.45 20.23
C TYR A 470 6.99 -24.62 19.53
N GLN A 471 6.22 -25.64 19.12
CA GLN A 471 6.73 -26.79 18.38
C GLN A 471 6.88 -26.47 16.89
N PRO A 472 7.83 -27.08 16.16
CA PRO A 472 7.94 -26.89 14.71
C PRO A 472 6.63 -27.27 13.99
N ILE A 473 6.18 -26.41 13.08
CA ILE A 473 5.04 -26.69 12.19
C ILE A 473 5.59 -26.88 10.78
N ALA A 474 5.32 -28.05 10.20
CA ALA A 474 5.73 -28.37 8.84
C ALA A 474 5.11 -27.37 7.85
N ALA A 475 5.89 -26.98 6.83
CA ALA A 475 5.37 -26.06 5.82
C ALA A 475 4.32 -26.74 4.93
N ASN A 476 4.50 -28.02 4.59
CA ASN A 476 3.62 -28.82 3.74
C ASN A 476 3.25 -28.15 2.40
N ASN A 477 4.09 -27.22 1.93
CA ASN A 477 3.88 -26.46 0.71
C ASN A 477 5.24 -25.94 0.22
N ALA A 478 5.64 -26.31 -0.99
CA ALA A 478 6.94 -25.96 -1.55
C ALA A 478 7.17 -24.44 -1.67
N ARG A 479 6.13 -23.66 -2.02
CA ARG A 479 6.21 -22.19 -2.08
C ARG A 479 6.43 -21.58 -0.70
N LEU A 480 5.79 -22.11 0.34
CA LEU A 480 6.00 -21.67 1.72
C LEU A 480 7.41 -22.02 2.22
N VAL A 481 7.96 -23.18 1.84
CA VAL A 481 9.36 -23.54 2.13
C VAL A 481 10.31 -22.52 1.51
N LYS A 482 10.18 -22.25 0.19
CA LYS A 482 11.00 -21.24 -0.48
C LYS A 482 10.86 -19.86 0.15
N LEU A 483 9.64 -19.43 0.54
CA LEU A 483 9.45 -18.15 1.24
C LEU A 483 10.15 -18.14 2.61
N LYS A 484 10.03 -19.22 3.41
CA LYS A 484 10.75 -19.34 4.68
C LYS A 484 12.27 -19.28 4.49
N ASP A 485 12.78 -19.91 3.44
CA ASP A 485 14.21 -19.89 3.12
C ASP A 485 14.69 -18.50 2.72
N VAL A 486 13.92 -17.76 1.92
CA VAL A 486 14.26 -16.38 1.55
C VAL A 486 14.20 -15.43 2.76
N VAL A 487 13.27 -15.66 3.69
CA VAL A 487 13.07 -14.81 4.88
C VAL A 487 14.11 -15.07 5.98
N PHE A 488 14.36 -16.35 6.27
CA PHE A 488 15.17 -16.77 7.42
C PHE A 488 16.54 -17.32 7.04
N GLU A 489 16.81 -17.54 5.74
CA GLU A 489 18.05 -18.13 5.20
C GLU A 489 18.46 -19.42 5.94
N GLY A 490 17.49 -20.32 6.15
CA GLY A 490 17.70 -21.56 6.90
C GLY A 490 18.11 -21.34 8.37
N GLY A 491 17.82 -20.17 8.94
CA GLY A 491 18.18 -19.75 10.29
C GLY A 491 19.63 -19.26 10.43
N LYS A 492 20.43 -19.26 9.35
CA LYS A 492 21.86 -18.94 9.38
C LYS A 492 22.13 -17.48 9.75
N ASN A 493 21.28 -16.57 9.27
CA ASN A 493 21.47 -15.14 9.44
C ASN A 493 20.67 -14.55 10.61
N SER A 494 19.89 -15.36 11.32
CA SER A 494 19.10 -14.95 12.50
C SER A 494 18.27 -13.67 12.30
N THR A 495 17.64 -13.52 11.12
CA THR A 495 16.85 -12.34 10.73
C THR A 495 15.64 -12.11 11.64
N GLU A 496 15.17 -13.15 12.33
CA GLU A 496 14.14 -13.06 13.37
C GLU A 496 14.52 -12.15 14.55
N ASN A 497 15.81 -11.83 14.70
CA ASN A 497 16.34 -10.94 15.73
C ASN A 497 16.44 -9.47 15.28
N LEU A 498 16.07 -9.15 14.04
CA LEU A 498 15.99 -7.76 13.57
C LEU A 498 14.65 -7.14 14.00
N LEU A 499 14.71 -6.01 14.68
CA LEU A 499 13.55 -5.18 15.02
C LEU A 499 13.30 -4.08 13.98
N TRP A 500 14.35 -3.69 13.24
CA TRP A 500 14.29 -2.82 12.07
C TRP A 500 15.27 -3.26 10.98
N ILE A 501 15.06 -2.74 9.77
CA ILE A 501 15.93 -2.94 8.62
C ILE A 501 17.26 -2.18 8.83
N PRO A 502 18.43 -2.81 8.65
CA PRO A 502 19.71 -2.12 8.73
C PRO A 502 19.79 -0.93 7.75
N PRO A 503 20.42 0.19 8.12
CA PRO A 503 20.52 1.35 7.25
C PRO A 503 21.42 1.07 6.04
N SER A 504 21.05 1.57 4.87
CA SER A 504 21.81 1.41 3.63
C SER A 504 23.22 2.03 3.75
N LYS A 505 23.34 3.10 4.54
CA LYS A 505 24.62 3.70 4.94
C LYS A 505 24.77 3.63 6.45
N SER A 506 25.54 2.66 6.93
CA SER A 506 25.91 2.59 8.35
C SER A 506 26.97 3.64 8.68
N TYR A 507 26.86 4.28 9.85
CA TYR A 507 27.85 5.24 10.31
C TYR A 507 29.07 4.56 10.91
N TYR A 508 28.92 3.37 11.50
CA TYR A 508 30.03 2.63 12.08
C TYR A 508 29.80 1.12 12.01
N ARG A 509 30.90 0.36 12.10
CA ARG A 509 30.88 -1.11 12.10
C ARG A 509 30.76 -1.64 13.53
N THR A 510 29.99 -2.70 13.70
CA THR A 510 29.62 -3.24 15.02
C THR A 510 29.99 -4.71 15.20
N GLY A 511 30.16 -5.47 14.13
CA GLY A 511 30.25 -6.93 14.11
C GLY A 511 28.97 -7.63 14.57
N SER A 512 27.84 -6.91 14.65
CA SER A 512 26.59 -7.39 15.22
C SER A 512 25.73 -8.17 14.20
N ILE A 513 24.51 -8.52 14.61
CA ILE A 513 23.49 -9.09 13.73
C ILE A 513 23.15 -8.18 12.54
N PHE A 514 23.29 -6.86 12.70
CA PHE A 514 23.01 -5.88 11.64
C PHE A 514 24.09 -5.91 10.56
N ASP A 515 25.37 -6.02 10.94
CA ASP A 515 26.47 -6.12 9.97
C ASP A 515 26.39 -7.42 9.14
N LYS A 516 25.96 -8.52 9.76
CA LYS A 516 25.70 -9.80 9.06
C LYS A 516 24.55 -9.70 8.05
N ASN A 517 23.60 -8.79 8.30
CA ASN A 517 22.39 -8.61 7.52
C ASN A 517 22.36 -7.24 6.83
N LYS A 518 23.52 -6.61 6.55
CA LYS A 518 23.61 -5.22 6.06
C LYS A 518 22.71 -4.92 4.86
N ASP A 519 22.51 -5.92 4.01
CA ASP A 519 21.69 -5.84 2.81
C ASP A 519 20.34 -6.52 2.97
N TYR A 520 19.80 -6.66 4.18
CA TYR A 520 18.49 -7.29 4.37
C TYR A 520 17.36 -6.42 3.77
N SER A 521 16.32 -7.07 3.26
CA SER A 521 15.18 -6.38 2.67
C SER A 521 13.86 -7.02 3.08
N LYS A 522 12.83 -6.20 3.13
CA LYS A 522 11.46 -6.67 3.20
C LYS A 522 11.04 -7.39 1.92
N ILE A 523 9.97 -8.17 2.04
CA ILE A 523 9.43 -8.99 0.95
C ILE A 523 7.96 -8.66 0.74
N LEU A 524 7.60 -8.43 -0.53
CA LEU A 524 6.23 -8.26 -0.98
C LEU A 524 5.77 -9.53 -1.71
N VAL A 525 4.70 -10.17 -1.23
CA VAL A 525 4.18 -11.43 -1.79
C VAL A 525 2.83 -11.18 -2.46
N PHE A 526 2.71 -11.52 -3.74
CA PHE A 526 1.46 -11.42 -4.49
C PHE A 526 0.82 -12.79 -4.72
N SER A 527 -0.44 -12.94 -4.34
CA SER A 527 -1.23 -14.16 -4.53
C SER A 527 -2.55 -13.87 -5.23
N SER A 528 -3.05 -14.81 -6.02
CA SER A 528 -4.40 -14.72 -6.58
C SER A 528 -5.50 -15.08 -5.56
N TRP A 529 -5.13 -15.64 -4.39
CA TRP A 529 -6.04 -16.23 -3.43
C TRP A 529 -5.96 -15.59 -2.03
N GLU A 530 -7.11 -15.23 -1.45
CA GLU A 530 -7.24 -14.57 -0.12
C GLU A 530 -6.72 -15.43 1.05
N MET A 531 -6.73 -16.76 0.92
CA MET A 531 -6.20 -17.65 1.96
C MET A 531 -4.68 -17.48 2.17
N VAL A 532 -3.94 -17.10 1.13
CA VAL A 532 -2.46 -17.03 1.17
C VAL A 532 -1.98 -15.90 2.07
N PRO A 533 -2.50 -14.65 1.96
CA PRO A 533 -2.13 -13.62 2.90
C PRO A 533 -2.32 -14.00 4.38
N ARG A 534 -3.44 -14.66 4.70
CA ARG A 534 -3.73 -15.17 6.06
C ARG A 534 -2.72 -16.21 6.50
N MET A 535 -2.47 -17.20 5.65
CA MET A 535 -1.53 -18.28 5.90
C MET A 535 -0.11 -17.76 6.10
N VAL A 536 0.40 -16.93 5.19
CA VAL A 536 1.75 -16.36 5.28
C VAL A 536 1.92 -15.53 6.56
N SER A 537 0.92 -14.72 6.91
CA SER A 537 0.95 -13.88 8.12
C SER A 537 1.14 -14.71 9.39
N VAL A 538 0.36 -15.79 9.50
CA VAL A 538 0.37 -16.69 10.66
C VAL A 538 1.64 -17.54 10.68
N MET A 539 1.94 -18.21 9.57
CA MET A 539 3.01 -19.21 9.52
C MET A 539 4.40 -18.59 9.68
N LEU A 540 4.66 -17.40 9.12
CA LEU A 540 5.96 -16.73 9.27
C LEU A 540 6.09 -16.04 10.63
N SER A 541 5.02 -15.41 11.14
CA SER A 541 5.06 -14.79 12.47
C SER A 541 5.26 -15.84 13.56
N TYR A 542 4.55 -16.98 13.47
CA TYR A 542 4.77 -18.10 14.37
C TYR A 542 6.20 -18.64 14.29
N GLU A 543 6.77 -18.79 13.09
CA GLU A 543 8.14 -19.25 12.93
C GLU A 543 9.15 -18.28 13.56
N ALA A 544 8.98 -16.97 13.37
CA ALA A 544 9.82 -15.96 14.02
C ALA A 544 9.73 -16.02 15.55
N GLU A 545 8.52 -16.21 16.12
CA GLU A 545 8.35 -16.40 17.56
C GLU A 545 8.97 -17.71 18.05
N ARG A 546 8.84 -18.80 17.30
CA ARG A 546 9.44 -20.10 17.61
C ARG A 546 10.97 -19.99 17.71
N LEU A 547 11.58 -19.26 16.77
CA LEU A 547 13.02 -19.01 16.72
C LEU A 547 13.52 -17.99 17.75
N THR A 548 12.61 -17.25 18.40
CA THR A 548 12.93 -16.28 19.47
C THR A 548 12.37 -16.72 20.82
N ILE A 549 11.12 -16.37 21.12
CA ILE A 549 10.40 -16.72 22.35
C ILE A 549 10.41 -18.23 22.59
N GLY A 550 10.23 -19.03 21.54
CA GLY A 550 10.27 -20.50 21.62
C GLY A 550 11.60 -21.05 22.13
N LYS A 551 12.74 -20.47 21.73
CA LYS A 551 14.07 -20.86 22.25
C LYS A 551 14.17 -20.60 23.76
N LEU A 552 13.73 -19.43 24.22
CA LEU A 552 13.71 -19.09 25.65
C LEU A 552 12.72 -19.97 26.43
N PHE A 553 11.59 -20.34 25.82
CA PHE A 553 10.60 -21.24 26.39
C PHE A 553 11.18 -22.65 26.63
N HIS A 554 11.84 -23.22 25.63
CA HIS A 554 12.41 -24.58 25.74
C HIS A 554 13.61 -24.65 26.68
N ASN A 555 14.39 -23.56 26.80
CA ASN A 555 15.53 -23.47 27.72
C ASN A 555 15.14 -23.20 29.18
N ALA A 556 13.87 -22.89 29.46
CA ALA A 556 13.43 -22.54 30.80
C ALA A 556 13.26 -23.78 31.72
N LYS A 557 13.82 -23.70 32.94
CA LYS A 557 13.67 -24.74 33.98
C LYS A 557 12.21 -24.98 34.43
N LEU A 558 11.32 -23.99 34.26
CA LEU A 558 9.90 -24.06 34.64
C LEU A 558 9.01 -23.63 33.47
N LYS A 559 8.13 -24.51 32.99
CA LYS A 559 7.25 -24.28 31.83
C LYS A 559 5.84 -23.77 32.18
N ARG A 560 5.40 -23.86 33.45
CA ARG A 560 4.06 -23.40 33.89
C ARG A 560 3.89 -21.89 33.67
N GLY A 561 2.76 -21.48 33.10
CA GLY A 561 2.46 -20.10 32.71
C GLY A 561 3.18 -19.60 31.45
N ARG A 562 3.88 -20.47 30.73
CA ARG A 562 4.61 -20.11 29.52
C ARG A 562 4.03 -20.89 28.35
N GLY A 563 3.73 -20.20 27.26
CA GLY A 563 3.15 -20.78 26.06
C GLY A 563 2.60 -19.68 25.16
N TYR A 564 2.35 -19.99 23.90
CA TYR A 564 1.87 -19.01 22.92
C TYR A 564 0.58 -18.33 23.37
N PHE A 565 -0.34 -19.11 23.95
CA PHE A 565 -1.64 -18.64 24.44
C PHE A 565 -1.67 -18.32 25.93
N ALA A 566 -0.52 -18.18 26.60
CA ALA A 566 -0.48 -17.83 28.02
C ALA A 566 -1.15 -16.47 28.27
N THR A 567 -1.97 -16.39 29.32
CA THR A 567 -2.68 -15.17 29.72
C THR A 567 -1.71 -14.11 30.26
N ARG A 568 -2.16 -12.85 30.37
CA ARG A 568 -1.32 -11.74 30.84
C ARG A 568 -0.75 -11.96 32.25
N GLU A 569 -1.51 -12.62 33.11
CA GLU A 569 -1.12 -12.95 34.50
C GLU A 569 -0.12 -14.11 34.56
N GLU A 570 -0.15 -15.00 33.57
CA GLU A 570 0.73 -16.16 33.47
C GLU A 570 2.09 -15.82 32.81
N ARG A 571 2.12 -14.79 31.95
CA ARG A 571 3.30 -14.42 31.14
C ARG A 571 4.50 -13.98 31.97
N ARG A 572 5.51 -14.84 32.05
CA ARG A 572 6.87 -14.44 32.47
C ARG A 572 7.63 -13.67 31.38
N PHE A 573 7.28 -13.87 30.10
CA PHE A 573 7.78 -13.11 28.95
C PHE A 573 6.62 -12.33 28.33
N GLY A 574 6.70 -10.99 28.33
CA GLY A 574 5.58 -10.11 27.97
C GLY A 574 5.05 -9.22 29.10
N ILE A 575 5.83 -9.04 30.17
CA ILE A 575 5.65 -7.90 31.09
C ILE A 575 6.20 -6.67 30.38
N THR A 576 5.48 -5.56 30.44
CA THR A 576 5.99 -4.23 30.08
C THR A 576 7.19 -3.94 30.99
N ARG A 577 8.42 -4.08 30.47
CA ARG A 577 9.69 -4.02 31.24
C ARG A 577 10.17 -2.60 31.45
N LEU A 578 10.01 -1.75 30.44
CA LEU A 578 10.24 -0.31 30.55
C LEU A 578 8.99 0.33 31.16
N LYS A 579 9.11 0.74 32.42
CA LYS A 579 8.10 1.45 33.21
C LYS A 579 8.77 2.46 34.13
N ASN A 580 8.02 3.50 34.52
CA ASN A 580 8.47 4.52 35.49
C ASN A 580 9.88 5.02 35.10
N GLU A 581 10.85 4.90 36.01
CA GLU A 581 12.21 5.43 35.81
C GLU A 581 12.98 4.77 34.66
N THR A 582 12.67 3.51 34.32
CA THR A 582 13.30 2.81 33.17
C THR A 582 12.71 3.24 31.82
N GLU A 583 11.45 3.68 31.80
CA GLU A 583 10.86 4.36 30.64
C GLU A 583 11.45 5.77 30.51
N ASP A 584 11.53 6.49 31.64
CA ASP A 584 12.01 7.86 31.69
C ASP A 584 13.45 7.98 31.16
N ILE A 585 14.35 7.06 31.52
CA ILE A 585 15.75 7.10 31.03
C ILE A 585 15.87 6.87 29.52
N VAL A 586 15.01 6.03 28.92
CA VAL A 586 14.99 5.80 27.45
C VAL A 586 14.44 7.02 26.72
N CYS A 587 13.55 7.77 27.38
CA CYS A 587 12.95 9.01 26.89
C CYS A 587 13.73 10.28 27.31
N HIS A 588 14.83 10.11 28.04
CA HIS A 588 15.58 11.23 28.62
C HIS A 588 16.49 11.88 27.58
N VAL A 589 16.38 13.20 27.47
CA VAL A 589 17.16 14.02 26.56
C VAL A 589 18.29 14.67 27.35
N SER A 590 19.48 14.73 26.73
CA SER A 590 20.64 15.40 27.31
C SER A 590 21.44 16.14 26.24
N GLY A 591 21.55 17.45 26.39
CA GLY A 591 22.33 18.29 25.47
C GLY A 591 23.83 18.02 25.54
N THR A 592 24.35 17.60 26.70
CA THR A 592 25.77 17.24 26.88
C THR A 592 26.09 15.92 26.21
N LEU A 593 25.23 14.90 26.37
CA LEU A 593 25.44 13.60 25.71
C LEU A 593 25.17 13.67 24.20
N ALA A 594 24.20 14.47 23.76
CA ALA A 594 23.96 14.69 22.34
C ALA A 594 25.17 15.31 21.62
N ARG A 595 25.85 16.27 22.28
CA ARG A 595 27.10 16.88 21.77
C ARG A 595 28.35 16.02 21.96
N LEU A 596 28.30 15.00 22.83
CA LEU A 596 29.44 14.10 23.07
C LEU A 596 29.75 13.27 21.82
N TYR A 597 28.73 12.81 21.11
CA TYR A 597 28.87 12.01 19.89
C TYR A 597 28.38 12.80 18.67
N ASN A 598 29.31 13.06 17.74
CA ASN A 598 29.03 13.62 16.42
C ASN A 598 29.13 12.51 15.35
N PRO A 599 28.02 12.13 14.68
CA PRO A 599 28.04 11.11 13.63
C PRO A 599 29.07 11.37 12.53
N ASP A 600 29.21 12.63 12.09
CA ASP A 600 30.05 13.01 10.95
C ASP A 600 31.54 12.73 11.17
N GLU A 601 32.02 12.83 12.41
CA GLU A 601 33.43 12.61 12.78
C GLU A 601 33.80 11.13 12.87
N HIS A 602 32.80 10.23 12.88
CA HIS A 602 32.99 8.81 13.19
C HIS A 602 32.51 7.89 12.06
N ILE A 603 32.13 8.45 10.90
CA ILE A 603 31.73 7.67 9.72
C ILE A 603 32.84 6.67 9.33
N GLY A 604 32.48 5.39 9.23
CA GLY A 604 33.36 4.30 8.82
C GLY A 604 34.24 3.71 9.92
N LYS A 605 34.26 4.29 11.14
CA LYS A 605 35.04 3.78 12.27
C LYS A 605 34.43 2.50 12.88
N ASP A 606 35.23 1.78 13.66
CA ASP A 606 34.77 0.65 14.48
C ASP A 606 34.13 1.14 15.80
N ILE A 607 33.03 0.52 16.22
CA ILE A 607 32.30 0.91 17.43
C ILE A 607 33.14 0.84 18.70
N LYS A 608 34.13 -0.06 18.79
CA LYS A 608 35.02 -0.17 19.95
C LYS A 608 35.92 1.07 20.06
N GLN A 609 36.41 1.56 18.94
CA GLN A 609 37.20 2.79 18.89
C GLN A 609 36.36 3.99 19.32
N ILE A 610 35.15 4.13 18.78
CA ILE A 610 34.22 5.21 19.14
C ILE A 610 33.93 5.17 20.65
N ARG A 611 33.60 4.00 21.20
CA ARG A 611 33.33 3.84 22.64
C ARG A 611 34.51 4.30 23.51
N ARG A 612 35.75 3.99 23.11
CA ARG A 612 36.96 4.42 23.83
C ARG A 612 37.16 5.94 23.75
N GLU A 613 37.10 6.52 22.55
CA GLU A 613 37.25 7.97 22.34
C GLU A 613 36.21 8.77 23.14
N LEU A 614 34.95 8.32 23.17
CA LEU A 614 33.90 8.99 23.92
C LEU A 614 34.03 8.78 25.44
N ALA A 615 34.48 7.62 25.88
CA ALA A 615 34.74 7.36 27.30
C ALA A 615 35.84 8.28 27.85
N GLU A 616 36.93 8.46 27.11
CA GLU A 616 38.03 9.38 27.45
C GLU A 616 37.55 10.83 27.52
N LYS A 617 36.65 11.26 26.63
CA LYS A 617 36.04 12.60 26.67
C LYS A 617 35.04 12.78 27.81
N LEU A 618 34.34 11.72 28.21
CA LEU A 618 33.29 11.77 29.24
C LEU A 618 33.85 11.68 30.66
N GLN A 619 34.92 10.91 30.88
CA GLN A 619 35.48 10.64 32.20
C GLN A 619 35.83 11.91 33.00
N PRO A 620 36.47 12.95 32.42
CA PRO A 620 36.77 14.19 33.16
C PRO A 620 35.51 14.93 33.60
N LYS A 621 34.46 14.95 32.76
CA LYS A 621 33.17 15.58 33.09
C LYS A 621 32.49 14.85 34.24
N LEU A 622 32.52 13.53 34.22
CA LEU A 622 31.95 12.71 35.29
C LEU A 622 32.72 12.88 36.61
N ASN A 623 34.05 12.98 36.55
CA ASN A 623 34.88 13.24 37.73
C ASN A 623 34.58 14.61 38.36
N ALA A 624 34.33 15.64 37.54
CA ALA A 624 33.92 16.96 38.02
C ALA A 624 32.57 16.92 38.76
N VAL A 625 31.58 16.19 38.23
CA VAL A 625 30.29 15.98 38.89
C VAL A 625 30.46 15.18 40.19
N LYS A 626 31.27 14.12 40.17
CA LYS A 626 31.60 13.30 41.36
C LYS A 626 32.18 14.16 42.47
N ALA A 627 33.11 15.05 42.15
CA ALA A 627 33.71 15.97 43.12
C ALA A 627 32.72 17.01 43.64
N LYS A 628 31.92 17.63 42.75
CA LYS A 628 30.94 18.67 43.10
C LYS A 628 29.87 18.16 44.07
N TYR A 629 29.35 16.95 43.85
CA TYR A 629 28.27 16.36 44.64
C TYR A 629 28.73 15.31 45.66
N LYS A 630 30.05 15.08 45.79
CA LYS A 630 30.66 14.10 46.70
C LYS A 630 30.08 12.68 46.56
N LEU A 631 29.93 12.21 45.32
CA LEU A 631 29.25 10.96 44.99
C LEU A 631 30.16 9.73 45.16
N SER A 632 29.58 8.62 45.62
CA SER A 632 30.20 7.28 45.61
C SER A 632 29.63 6.40 44.49
N GLU A 633 30.38 5.36 44.12
CA GLU A 633 29.92 4.35 43.15
C GLU A 633 29.14 3.25 43.85
N SER A 634 28.02 2.83 43.25
CA SER A 634 27.16 1.76 43.80
C SER A 634 26.63 0.86 42.70
N GLY A 635 26.74 -0.46 42.92
CA GLY A 635 26.12 -1.47 42.05
C GLY A 635 24.60 -1.59 42.22
N ALA A 636 24.03 -1.02 43.29
CA ALA A 636 22.58 -1.01 43.54
C ALA A 636 21.87 0.21 42.91
N ALA A 637 22.61 1.14 42.29
CA ALA A 637 22.06 2.33 41.67
C ALA A 637 21.49 2.03 40.27
N GLY A 638 20.21 2.31 40.08
CA GLY A 638 19.47 2.04 38.84
C GLY A 638 19.20 3.28 37.96
N ALA A 639 18.14 3.20 37.15
CA ALA A 639 17.79 4.25 36.18
C ALA A 639 17.59 5.64 36.81
N LYS A 640 16.97 5.73 38.00
CA LYS A 640 16.75 7.00 38.71
C LYS A 640 18.04 7.75 39.01
N SER A 641 19.04 7.05 39.56
CA SER A 641 20.36 7.63 39.85
C SER A 641 21.05 8.10 38.57
N LEU A 642 20.89 7.37 37.47
CA LEU A 642 21.45 7.74 36.17
C LEU A 642 20.80 9.01 35.61
N ILE A 643 19.48 9.17 35.73
CA ILE A 643 18.76 10.39 35.31
C ILE A 643 19.27 11.61 36.09
N GLU A 644 19.37 11.51 37.42
CA GLU A 644 19.87 12.63 38.24
C GLU A 644 21.34 12.96 37.94
N LEU A 645 22.16 11.94 37.63
CA LEU A 645 23.53 12.13 37.18
C LEU A 645 23.60 12.87 35.83
N ILE A 646 22.72 12.55 34.88
CA ILE A 646 22.66 13.23 33.58
C ILE A 646 22.19 14.69 33.75
N LYS A 647 21.17 14.94 34.57
CA LYS A 647 20.75 16.30 34.92
C LYS A 647 21.93 17.12 35.48
N ALA A 648 22.75 16.51 36.34
CA ALA A 648 23.94 17.18 36.88
C ALA A 648 25.01 17.44 35.80
N LEU A 649 25.20 16.53 34.85
CA LEU A 649 26.09 16.72 33.69
C LEU A 649 25.60 17.87 32.78
N ASP A 650 24.29 18.01 32.61
CA ASP A 650 23.67 19.11 31.88
C ASP A 650 23.58 20.42 32.67
N SER A 651 24.19 20.48 33.87
CA SER A 651 24.16 21.65 34.74
C SER A 651 22.75 22.10 35.14
N ASN A 652 21.80 21.16 35.21
CA ASN A 652 20.44 21.45 35.63
C ASN A 652 20.40 21.80 37.13
N PRO A 653 19.84 22.96 37.53
CA PRO A 653 19.81 23.41 38.91
C PRO A 653 18.99 22.52 39.84
N SER A 654 18.04 21.74 39.32
CA SER A 654 17.22 20.81 40.10
C SER A 654 17.85 19.42 40.26
N ALA A 655 19.10 19.21 39.81
CA ALA A 655 19.76 17.91 39.86
C ALA A 655 20.12 17.54 41.31
N THR A 656 19.70 16.36 41.75
CA THR A 656 19.99 15.81 43.08
C THR A 656 20.63 14.41 42.98
N PRO A 657 21.80 14.28 42.32
CA PRO A 657 22.47 12.99 42.20
C PRO A 657 22.89 12.49 43.59
N SER A 658 22.62 11.22 43.88
CA SER A 658 22.98 10.58 45.16
C SER A 658 24.16 9.62 45.03
N THR A 659 24.27 8.92 43.91
CA THR A 659 25.26 7.86 43.65
C THR A 659 25.57 7.79 42.15
N ILE A 660 26.74 7.24 41.81
CA ILE A 660 27.12 6.90 40.44
C ILE A 660 26.89 5.39 40.22
N PRO A 661 26.05 4.99 39.26
CA PRO A 661 25.90 3.57 38.91
C PRO A 661 27.22 2.93 38.49
N ALA A 662 27.45 1.69 38.92
CA ALA A 662 28.59 0.91 38.45
C ALA A 662 28.59 0.80 36.91
N GLY A 663 29.70 1.14 36.26
CA GLY A 663 29.79 1.13 34.80
C GLY A 663 29.06 2.30 34.10
N ALA A 664 28.67 3.36 34.82
CA ALA A 664 27.95 4.52 34.27
C ALA A 664 28.57 5.09 32.99
N VAL A 665 29.91 5.15 32.88
CA VAL A 665 30.60 5.65 31.68
C VAL A 665 30.20 4.86 30.43
N GLY A 666 30.23 3.53 30.50
CA GLY A 666 29.86 2.68 29.37
C GLY A 666 28.38 2.81 29.00
N ILE A 667 27.50 2.96 29.99
CA ILE A 667 26.06 3.16 29.77
C ILE A 667 25.81 4.51 29.11
N LEU A 668 26.40 5.60 29.63
CA LEU A 668 26.26 6.95 29.09
C LEU A 668 26.88 7.09 27.70
N VAL A 669 27.99 6.40 27.41
CA VAL A 669 28.57 6.34 26.06
C VAL A 669 27.62 5.65 25.08
N ASN A 670 27.07 4.48 25.43
CA ASN A 670 26.07 3.84 24.56
C ASN A 670 24.81 4.71 24.41
N MET A 671 24.40 5.41 25.47
CA MET A 671 23.30 6.34 25.43
C MET A 671 23.57 7.50 24.45
N ALA A 672 24.75 8.13 24.54
CA ALA A 672 25.17 9.20 23.64
C ALA A 672 25.21 8.77 22.15
N ILE A 673 25.67 7.54 21.89
CA ILE A 673 25.76 7.00 20.53
C ILE A 673 24.37 6.66 19.98
N GLY A 674 23.55 5.93 20.74
CA GLY A 674 22.40 5.21 20.18
C GLY A 674 21.10 5.27 20.97
N SER A 675 20.97 6.04 22.06
CA SER A 675 19.67 6.07 22.75
C SER A 675 18.58 6.67 21.85
N PRO A 676 17.33 6.16 21.91
CA PRO A 676 16.25 6.69 21.08
C PRO A 676 16.03 8.19 21.26
N ALA A 677 16.00 8.67 22.50
CA ALA A 677 15.82 10.10 22.77
C ALA A 677 16.99 10.95 22.26
N ILE A 678 18.25 10.53 22.41
CA ILE A 678 19.38 11.34 21.94
C ILE A 678 19.47 11.33 20.40
N CYS A 679 19.18 10.20 19.75
CA CYS A 679 19.18 10.14 18.28
C CYS A 679 18.07 11.01 17.69
N ALA A 680 16.86 10.95 18.26
CA ALA A 680 15.76 11.80 17.87
C ALA A 680 16.04 13.29 18.18
N TYR A 681 16.70 13.60 19.30
CA TYR A 681 17.10 14.97 19.63
C TYR A 681 18.03 15.60 18.58
N ARG A 682 19.00 14.80 18.08
CA ARG A 682 19.86 15.22 16.95
C ARG A 682 19.06 15.39 15.66
N LEU A 683 18.12 14.50 15.37
CA LEU A 683 17.29 14.56 14.17
C LEU A 683 16.37 15.80 14.15
N PHE A 684 15.78 16.18 15.29
CA PHE A 684 14.81 17.28 15.39
C PHE A 684 15.43 18.60 15.87
N ASN A 685 16.73 18.83 15.62
CA ASN A 685 17.42 20.08 15.94
C ASN A 685 17.17 20.57 17.37
N SER A 686 17.29 19.67 18.35
CA SER A 686 17.14 19.97 19.78
C SER A 686 15.72 20.24 20.29
N ASN A 687 14.66 19.84 19.56
CA ASN A 687 13.28 19.92 20.08
C ASN A 687 12.96 18.76 21.04
N GLU A 688 12.92 19.04 22.36
CA GLU A 688 12.70 18.03 23.40
C GLU A 688 11.30 17.40 23.38
N VAL A 689 10.26 18.18 23.07
CA VAL A 689 8.86 17.73 23.16
C VAL A 689 8.59 16.65 22.12
N ILE A 690 8.95 16.93 20.87
CA ILE A 690 8.79 16.01 19.74
C ILE A 690 9.65 14.75 19.96
N THR A 691 10.89 14.95 20.41
CA THR A 691 11.85 13.87 20.71
C THR A 691 11.29 12.89 21.73
N ARG A 692 10.78 13.40 22.86
CA ARG A 692 10.23 12.56 23.92
C ARG A 692 8.98 11.81 23.45
N ALA A 693 8.13 12.47 22.64
CA ALA A 693 6.95 11.84 22.06
C ALA A 693 7.32 10.66 21.14
N LEU A 694 8.31 10.83 20.25
CA LEU A 694 8.79 9.76 19.37
C LEU A 694 9.42 8.60 20.18
N ALA A 695 10.32 8.92 21.12
CA ALA A 695 10.97 7.92 21.97
C ALA A 695 9.94 7.05 22.72
N LYS A 696 8.92 7.69 23.30
CA LYS A 696 7.85 7.01 24.04
C LYS A 696 6.91 6.22 23.12
N LYS A 697 6.32 6.86 22.11
CA LYS A 697 5.27 6.25 21.30
C LYS A 697 5.79 5.14 20.38
N VAL A 698 7.03 5.23 19.91
CA VAL A 698 7.63 4.24 18.99
C VAL A 698 8.55 3.29 19.73
N PHE A 699 9.61 3.79 20.36
CA PHE A 699 10.69 2.93 20.85
C PHE A 699 10.37 2.23 22.17
N VAL A 700 9.82 2.94 23.17
CA VAL A 700 9.36 2.29 24.41
C VAL A 700 8.29 1.25 24.09
N SER A 701 7.32 1.60 23.23
CA SER A 701 6.31 0.66 22.72
C SER A 701 6.94 -0.55 22.04
N LEU A 702 7.94 -0.36 21.16
CA LEU A 702 8.66 -1.42 20.47
C LEU A 702 9.39 -2.36 21.46
N PHE A 703 10.16 -1.82 22.39
CA PHE A 703 10.98 -2.63 23.31
C PHE A 703 10.15 -3.29 24.42
N ASN A 704 8.94 -2.80 24.69
CA ASN A 704 7.98 -3.43 25.59
C ASN A 704 7.20 -4.60 24.96
N LYS A 705 7.33 -4.84 23.64
CA LYS A 705 6.77 -6.02 23.00
C LYS A 705 7.49 -7.29 23.49
N ALA A 706 6.74 -8.38 23.67
CA ALA A 706 7.28 -9.64 24.18
C ALA A 706 8.35 -10.22 23.23
N GLU A 707 8.09 -10.12 21.93
CA GLU A 707 9.02 -10.51 20.86
C GLU A 707 10.32 -9.71 20.90
N SER A 708 10.26 -8.40 21.17
CA SER A 708 11.46 -7.55 21.27
C SER A 708 12.27 -7.88 22.51
N SER A 709 11.61 -8.05 23.66
CA SER A 709 12.28 -8.45 24.91
C SER A 709 12.99 -9.79 24.75
N ALA A 710 12.37 -10.76 24.08
CA ALA A 710 12.98 -12.05 23.81
C ALA A 710 14.22 -11.94 22.92
N VAL A 711 14.19 -11.10 21.89
CA VAL A 711 15.35 -10.82 21.03
C VAL A 711 16.51 -10.23 21.85
N LEU A 712 16.25 -9.24 22.69
CA LEU A 712 17.30 -8.60 23.51
C LEU A 712 17.90 -9.59 24.52
N ASP A 713 17.07 -10.42 25.16
CA ASP A 713 17.55 -11.44 26.10
C ASP A 713 18.39 -12.52 25.40
N LEU A 714 18.07 -12.87 24.14
CA LEU A 714 18.84 -13.83 23.34
C LEU A 714 20.20 -13.26 22.90
N LEU A 715 20.25 -11.98 22.52
CA LEU A 715 21.47 -11.35 22.00
C LEU A 715 22.44 -10.91 23.12
N TYR A 716 21.93 -10.41 24.24
CA TYR A 716 22.74 -9.78 25.29
C TYR A 716 22.63 -10.45 26.66
N GLY A 717 21.83 -11.51 26.77
CA GLY A 717 21.52 -12.17 28.03
C GLY A 717 20.37 -11.52 28.79
N SER A 718 19.70 -12.32 29.61
CA SER A 718 18.57 -11.86 30.42
C SER A 718 19.06 -11.02 31.60
N LYS A 719 18.78 -9.71 31.54
CA LYS A 719 18.97 -8.79 32.66
C LYS A 719 17.72 -8.72 33.53
N GLY A 720 17.84 -8.27 34.78
CA GLY A 720 16.67 -7.88 35.59
C GLY A 720 15.97 -6.67 34.98
N ASP A 721 14.68 -6.48 35.27
CA ASP A 721 13.86 -5.41 34.68
C ASP A 721 14.45 -4.02 34.92
N ASP A 722 15.03 -3.79 36.09
CA ASP A 722 15.68 -2.52 36.48
C ASP A 722 16.93 -2.17 35.65
N SER A 723 17.45 -3.08 34.82
CA SER A 723 18.63 -2.87 33.96
C SER A 723 18.38 -3.20 32.48
N TYR A 724 17.12 -3.45 32.10
CA TYR A 724 16.74 -3.78 30.73
C TYR A 724 17.07 -2.65 29.73
N TYR A 725 16.99 -1.38 30.16
CA TYR A 725 17.33 -0.21 29.35
C TYR A 725 18.78 -0.23 28.81
N GLU A 726 19.70 -0.89 29.51
CA GLU A 726 21.08 -1.02 29.03
C GLU A 726 21.18 -1.92 27.78
N ASN A 727 20.39 -3.00 27.75
CA ASN A 727 20.29 -3.87 26.57
C ASN A 727 19.62 -3.12 25.41
N VAL A 728 18.66 -2.24 25.70
CA VAL A 728 18.05 -1.35 24.71
C VAL A 728 19.10 -0.43 24.08
N PHE A 729 19.91 0.26 24.89
CA PHE A 729 20.96 1.13 24.35
C PHE A 729 22.00 0.36 23.53
N ARG A 730 22.40 -0.84 23.99
CA ARG A 730 23.30 -1.71 23.22
C ARG A 730 22.71 -2.10 21.87
N TYR A 731 21.44 -2.53 21.84
CA TYR A 731 20.76 -2.90 20.60
C TYR A 731 20.66 -1.73 19.63
N CYS A 732 20.33 -0.53 20.13
CA CYS A 732 20.26 0.66 19.27
C CYS A 732 21.62 1.10 18.72
N VAL A 733 22.70 0.94 19.49
CA VAL A 733 24.06 1.16 18.99
C VAL A 733 24.39 0.12 17.93
N ASP A 734 24.22 -1.17 18.23
CA ASP A 734 24.51 -2.24 17.28
C ASP A 734 23.71 -2.11 15.96
N GLY A 735 22.48 -1.60 16.05
CA GLY A 735 21.60 -1.34 14.91
C GLY A 735 21.76 0.01 14.23
N ASN A 736 22.81 0.79 14.54
CA ASN A 736 23.08 2.09 13.92
C ASN A 736 21.85 3.02 13.94
N LEU A 737 21.18 3.16 15.10
CA LEU A 737 19.87 3.81 15.19
C LEU A 737 19.82 5.21 14.57
N GLN A 738 20.87 6.03 14.77
CA GLN A 738 20.96 7.36 14.16
C GLN A 738 20.89 7.29 12.63
N ALA A 739 21.71 6.43 12.01
CA ALA A 739 21.75 6.31 10.55
C ALA A 739 20.42 5.82 9.97
N MET A 740 19.76 4.88 10.67
CA MET A 740 18.43 4.41 10.29
C MET A 740 17.37 5.53 10.34
N LEU A 741 17.40 6.35 11.40
CA LEU A 741 16.48 7.49 11.53
C LEU A 741 16.75 8.57 10.48
N ASP A 742 18.01 8.88 10.19
CA ASP A 742 18.41 9.87 9.19
C ASP A 742 18.00 9.43 7.76
N GLU A 743 18.18 8.14 7.44
CA GLU A 743 17.68 7.56 6.19
C GLU A 743 16.15 7.58 6.12
N TYR A 744 15.46 7.23 7.21
CA TYR A 744 14.00 7.26 7.22
C TYR A 744 13.46 8.67 7.04
N ALA A 745 14.07 9.67 7.67
CA ALA A 745 13.72 11.07 7.49
C ALA A 745 13.95 11.56 6.06
N HIS A 746 15.08 11.19 5.44
CA HIS A 746 15.36 11.52 4.05
C HIS A 746 14.30 10.95 3.08
N ILE A 747 13.84 9.72 3.32
CA ILE A 747 12.83 9.07 2.48
C ILE A 747 11.45 9.70 2.66
N LEU A 748 11.08 10.06 3.90
CA LEU A 748 9.80 10.74 4.17
C LEU A 748 9.76 12.13 3.54
N GLY A 749 10.89 12.85 3.51
CA GLY A 749 10.98 14.20 2.93
C GLY A 749 10.19 15.25 3.71
N GLU A 750 9.87 14.95 4.97
CA GLU A 750 9.15 15.81 5.92
C GLU A 750 10.14 16.40 6.95
N HIS A 751 9.76 17.49 7.61
CA HIS A 751 10.57 18.13 8.66
C HIS A 751 9.72 18.47 9.90
N GLY A 752 10.39 18.65 11.05
CA GLY A 752 9.75 19.10 12.29
C GLY A 752 8.65 18.15 12.79
N GLU A 753 7.50 18.72 13.17
CA GLU A 753 6.36 17.96 13.71
C GLU A 753 5.76 16.99 12.71
N ALA A 754 5.62 17.38 11.44
CA ALA A 754 5.09 16.53 10.38
C ALA A 754 5.91 15.24 10.20
N LEU A 755 7.24 15.35 10.32
CA LEU A 755 8.14 14.19 10.28
C LEU A 755 7.89 13.25 11.47
N ALA A 756 7.79 13.80 12.68
CA ALA A 756 7.54 13.00 13.87
C ALA A 756 6.18 12.30 13.83
N ASP A 757 5.13 13.00 13.40
CA ASP A 757 3.80 12.43 13.22
C ASP A 757 3.82 11.31 12.19
N ALA A 758 4.50 11.50 11.05
CA ALA A 758 4.66 10.45 10.04
C ALA A 758 5.39 9.21 10.59
N MET A 759 6.45 9.40 11.39
CA MET A 759 7.17 8.30 12.04
C MET A 759 6.32 7.57 13.09
N ILE A 760 5.56 8.30 13.90
CA ILE A 760 4.67 7.75 14.94
C ILE A 760 3.50 7.00 14.32
N ASP A 761 2.84 7.58 13.32
CA ASP A 761 1.71 6.99 12.60
C ASP A 761 2.06 5.67 11.90
N ALA A 762 3.29 5.57 11.41
CA ALA A 762 3.79 4.38 10.75
C ALA A 762 4.05 3.23 11.72
N PHE A 763 4.21 3.50 13.02
CA PHE A 763 4.41 2.44 14.00
C PHE A 763 3.11 1.69 14.28
N SER A 764 3.13 0.37 14.11
CA SER A 764 1.99 -0.50 14.38
C SER A 764 2.24 -1.46 15.54
N ASP A 765 1.21 -1.62 16.38
CA ASP A 765 1.15 -2.69 17.37
C ASP A 765 0.98 -4.07 16.75
N THR A 766 1.21 -5.10 17.57
CA THR A 766 1.11 -6.49 17.17
C THR A 766 -0.34 -6.86 16.84
N ALA A 767 -0.62 -7.04 15.56
CA ALA A 767 -1.92 -7.50 15.07
C ALA A 767 -2.11 -9.01 15.35
N SER A 768 -3.36 -9.47 15.25
CA SER A 768 -3.68 -10.89 15.30
C SER A 768 -4.79 -11.25 14.31
N LEU A 769 -4.82 -12.52 13.92
CA LEU A 769 -5.85 -13.12 13.07
C LEU A 769 -6.44 -14.33 13.78
N GLN A 770 -7.73 -14.57 13.59
CA GLN A 770 -8.34 -15.83 13.98
C GLN A 770 -8.15 -16.86 12.87
N ALA A 771 -7.81 -18.09 13.24
CA ALA A 771 -7.74 -19.22 12.33
C ALA A 771 -8.34 -20.45 13.00
N ASP A 772 -8.97 -21.32 12.22
CA ASP A 772 -9.49 -22.57 12.74
C ASP A 772 -8.34 -23.52 13.07
N THR A 773 -8.34 -24.08 14.27
CA THR A 773 -7.52 -25.23 14.63
C THR A 773 -8.37 -26.49 14.70
N LEU A 774 -7.72 -27.65 14.80
CA LEU A 774 -8.42 -28.92 15.01
C LEU A 774 -9.38 -28.86 16.21
N GLU A 775 -8.94 -28.24 17.30
CA GLU A 775 -9.70 -28.10 18.53
C GLU A 775 -10.94 -27.19 18.34
N SER A 776 -10.80 -26.04 17.68
CA SER A 776 -11.93 -25.14 17.44
C SER A 776 -12.89 -25.67 16.37
N PHE A 777 -12.36 -26.30 15.31
CA PHE A 777 -13.16 -26.83 14.21
C PHE A 777 -14.05 -28.02 14.65
N THR A 778 -13.55 -28.85 15.58
CA THR A 778 -14.29 -30.01 16.11
C THR A 778 -15.20 -29.67 17.29
N GLY A 779 -15.31 -28.38 17.66
CA GLY A 779 -16.12 -27.92 18.78
C GLY A 779 -15.57 -28.27 20.17
N ALA A 780 -14.36 -28.81 20.27
CA ALA A 780 -13.69 -29.05 21.56
C ALA A 780 -13.39 -27.73 22.29
N GLU A 781 -13.17 -26.66 21.53
CA GLU A 781 -13.16 -25.29 22.02
C GLU A 781 -14.14 -24.42 21.23
N LYS A 782 -14.87 -23.54 21.91
CA LYS A 782 -15.90 -22.69 21.28
C LYS A 782 -15.32 -21.55 20.43
N GLU A 783 -14.14 -21.06 20.77
CA GLU A 783 -13.55 -19.88 20.13
C GLU A 783 -12.34 -20.23 19.27
N LYS A 784 -12.24 -19.58 18.11
CA LYS A 784 -11.04 -19.65 17.27
C LYS A 784 -9.87 -18.96 17.96
N PRO A 785 -8.70 -19.61 18.09
CA PRO A 785 -7.54 -18.97 18.69
C PRO A 785 -7.08 -17.75 17.87
N ARG A 786 -6.62 -16.72 18.58
CA ARG A 786 -5.99 -15.53 17.97
C ARG A 786 -4.49 -15.78 17.81
N LEU A 787 -4.04 -15.77 16.57
CA LEU A 787 -2.65 -15.94 16.16
C LEU A 787 -2.05 -14.57 15.83
N ARG A 788 -0.96 -14.21 16.50
CA ARG A 788 -0.21 -12.96 16.30
C ARG A 788 0.38 -12.91 14.89
N THR A 789 0.29 -11.73 14.28
CA THR A 789 0.80 -11.41 12.95
C THR A 789 1.66 -10.15 13.05
N HIS A 790 2.87 -10.29 13.60
CA HIS A 790 3.80 -9.17 13.81
C HIS A 790 4.96 -9.16 12.82
N PHE A 791 5.40 -10.32 12.33
CA PHE A 791 6.54 -10.43 11.42
C PHE A 791 6.09 -10.36 9.96
N ALA A 792 4.98 -11.06 9.67
CA ALA A 792 4.30 -11.04 8.39
C ALA A 792 2.84 -10.61 8.58
N VAL A 793 2.35 -9.77 7.67
CA VAL A 793 0.97 -9.24 7.70
C VAL A 793 0.34 -9.36 6.32
N GLY A 794 -0.95 -9.67 6.30
CA GLY A 794 -1.74 -9.81 5.09
C GLY A 794 -2.52 -8.53 4.81
N TYR A 795 -2.49 -8.10 3.56
CA TYR A 795 -3.23 -6.98 3.01
C TYR A 795 -4.39 -7.54 2.16
N PHE A 796 -5.51 -7.86 2.82
CA PHE A 796 -6.70 -8.49 2.24
C PHE A 796 -7.99 -7.95 2.89
N ASN A 797 -9.15 -8.18 2.26
CA ASN A 797 -10.49 -7.73 2.70
C ASN A 797 -10.69 -6.22 2.86
N ALA A 798 -10.63 -5.49 1.75
CA ALA A 798 -11.15 -4.11 1.65
C ALA A 798 -12.68 -4.11 1.43
N ARG A 799 -13.48 -4.69 2.33
CA ARG A 799 -14.91 -4.34 2.35
C ARG A 799 -15.00 -2.85 2.66
N VAL A 800 -15.82 -2.12 1.91
CA VAL A 800 -16.02 -0.66 1.94
C VAL A 800 -16.64 -0.22 3.28
N SER A 801 -15.91 -0.35 4.38
CA SER A 801 -16.17 0.30 5.65
C SER A 801 -14.99 1.20 6.00
N ASN A 802 -15.26 2.35 6.59
CA ASN A 802 -14.22 3.34 6.94
C ASN A 802 -13.15 2.74 7.86
N GLU A 803 -13.51 1.80 8.75
CA GLU A 803 -12.58 1.10 9.63
C GLU A 803 -11.56 0.24 8.88
N ASN A 804 -11.99 -0.47 7.83
CA ASN A 804 -11.10 -1.31 7.03
C ASN A 804 -10.11 -0.47 6.23
N VAL A 805 -10.56 0.67 5.69
CA VAL A 805 -9.74 1.65 4.96
C VAL A 805 -8.59 2.14 5.85
N GLN A 806 -8.91 2.61 7.06
CA GLN A 806 -7.91 3.06 8.04
C GLN A 806 -6.91 1.96 8.41
N ARG A 807 -7.39 0.73 8.61
CA ARG A 807 -6.52 -0.42 8.89
C ARG A 807 -5.55 -0.70 7.74
N THR A 808 -6.04 -0.71 6.50
CA THR A 808 -5.18 -0.95 5.33
C THR A 808 -4.11 0.13 5.16
N GLU A 809 -4.48 1.40 5.36
CA GLU A 809 -3.52 2.50 5.28
C GLU A 809 -2.45 2.41 6.37
N LYS A 810 -2.82 2.05 7.60
CA LYS A 810 -1.87 1.82 8.69
C LYS A 810 -0.89 0.68 8.38
N ILE A 811 -1.37 -0.43 7.79
CA ILE A 811 -0.52 -1.56 7.38
C ILE A 811 0.49 -1.10 6.31
N ARG A 812 0.05 -0.31 5.33
CA ARG A 812 0.91 0.23 4.27
C ARG A 812 2.00 1.14 4.84
N LYS A 813 1.64 2.08 5.72
CA LYS A 813 2.61 2.95 6.41
C LYS A 813 3.62 2.13 7.23
N ALA A 814 3.14 1.13 7.98
CA ALA A 814 4.01 0.25 8.77
C ALA A 814 4.99 -0.57 7.91
N PHE A 815 4.54 -1.10 6.77
CA PHE A 815 5.43 -1.81 5.85
C PHE A 815 6.48 -0.89 5.20
N ASN A 816 6.15 0.38 4.95
CA ASN A 816 7.11 1.37 4.46
C ASN A 816 8.00 1.98 5.56
N SER A 817 7.74 1.69 6.83
CA SER A 817 8.65 2.03 7.93
C SER A 817 9.83 1.06 7.97
N PRO A 818 10.95 1.40 8.64
CA PRO A 818 12.06 0.47 8.85
C PRO A 818 11.69 -0.68 9.79
N PHE A 819 10.59 -0.60 10.54
CA PHE A 819 10.17 -1.60 11.53
C PHE A 819 9.37 -2.74 10.90
N ARG A 820 9.05 -3.77 11.70
CA ARG A 820 8.14 -4.84 11.29
C ARG A 820 6.73 -4.29 10.93
N PRO A 821 6.01 -4.90 9.97
CA PRO A 821 6.25 -6.20 9.36
C PRO A 821 7.36 -6.20 8.28
N PHE A 822 8.05 -7.34 8.15
CA PHE A 822 9.08 -7.56 7.13
C PHE A 822 8.56 -8.32 5.91
N VAL A 823 7.42 -9.00 6.03
CA VAL A 823 6.74 -9.62 4.90
C VAL A 823 5.32 -9.06 4.81
N LEU A 824 4.96 -8.54 3.63
CA LEU A 824 3.60 -8.15 3.32
C LEU A 824 3.07 -9.06 2.23
N SER A 825 1.94 -9.71 2.48
CA SER A 825 1.29 -10.58 1.50
C SER A 825 -0.05 -9.97 1.07
N THR A 826 -0.30 -9.91 -0.22
CA THR A 826 -1.50 -9.24 -0.76
C THR A 826 -2.08 -9.98 -1.96
N THR A 827 -3.34 -9.65 -2.27
CA THR A 827 -4.00 -10.09 -3.50
C THR A 827 -3.95 -9.00 -4.58
N SER A 828 -4.83 -9.06 -5.58
CA SER A 828 -5.02 -7.99 -6.56
C SER A 828 -5.28 -6.60 -5.94
N ILE A 829 -5.74 -6.54 -4.68
CA ILE A 829 -5.97 -5.27 -3.96
C ILE A 829 -4.67 -4.46 -3.83
N GLY A 830 -3.53 -5.11 -3.62
CA GLY A 830 -2.23 -4.44 -3.48
C GLY A 830 -1.46 -4.25 -4.79
N GLN A 831 -2.04 -4.71 -5.92
CA GLN A 831 -1.35 -4.75 -7.22
C GLN A 831 -1.21 -3.38 -7.88
N GLU A 832 -2.15 -2.47 -7.62
CA GLU A 832 -2.21 -1.15 -8.23
C GLU A 832 -2.31 -0.02 -7.18
N GLY A 833 -2.03 1.22 -7.60
CA GLY A 833 -2.16 2.44 -6.76
C GLY A 833 -1.25 2.64 -5.54
N LEU A 834 -0.64 1.59 -4.98
CA LEU A 834 0.09 1.68 -3.70
C LEU A 834 1.62 1.73 -3.86
N ASP A 835 2.29 2.32 -2.87
CA ASP A 835 3.76 2.42 -2.77
C ASP A 835 4.27 1.45 -1.69
N PHE A 836 5.27 0.60 -1.99
CA PHE A 836 5.87 -0.36 -1.04
C PHE A 836 7.42 -0.41 -1.07
N HIS A 837 8.07 0.61 -1.64
CA HIS A 837 9.48 0.59 -2.07
C HIS A 837 10.51 1.05 -1.01
N PHE A 838 10.08 1.60 0.13
CA PHE A 838 10.99 2.26 1.08
C PHE A 838 11.97 1.29 1.74
N TYR A 839 11.60 0.04 2.00
CA TYR A 839 12.54 -0.95 2.56
C TYR A 839 12.36 -2.34 1.92
N CYS A 840 11.74 -2.40 0.75
CA CYS A 840 11.46 -3.63 0.03
C CYS A 840 12.12 -3.58 -1.36
N ARG A 841 12.88 -4.63 -1.69
CA ARG A 841 13.39 -4.89 -3.03
C ARG A 841 13.09 -6.30 -3.52
N LYS A 842 12.44 -7.14 -2.71
CA LYS A 842 12.10 -8.52 -3.08
C LYS A 842 10.60 -8.63 -3.34
N VAL A 843 10.24 -9.09 -4.54
CA VAL A 843 8.85 -9.40 -4.90
C VAL A 843 8.74 -10.88 -5.21
N MET A 844 7.84 -11.55 -4.48
CA MET A 844 7.52 -12.94 -4.70
C MET A 844 6.15 -13.07 -5.36
N HIS A 845 6.13 -13.64 -6.57
CA HIS A 845 4.90 -13.98 -7.26
C HIS A 845 4.47 -15.37 -6.80
N TRP A 846 3.63 -15.43 -5.75
CA TRP A 846 3.09 -16.69 -5.24
C TRP A 846 2.32 -17.45 -6.33
N ASN A 847 1.61 -16.72 -7.17
CA ASN A 847 1.05 -17.18 -8.43
C ASN A 847 1.49 -16.24 -9.55
N LEU A 848 1.76 -16.81 -10.72
CA LEU A 848 1.95 -16.03 -11.93
C LEU A 848 0.65 -15.28 -12.27
N PRO A 849 0.72 -13.98 -12.61
CA PRO A 849 -0.43 -13.29 -13.17
C PRO A 849 -0.81 -13.88 -14.53
N SER A 850 -2.06 -13.67 -14.95
CA SER A 850 -2.50 -14.02 -16.30
C SER A 850 -1.95 -13.06 -17.36
N ASN A 851 -1.72 -11.79 -17.00
CA ASN A 851 -1.25 -10.76 -17.91
C ASN A 851 0.22 -10.35 -17.62
N PRO A 852 1.09 -10.20 -18.62
CA PRO A 852 2.44 -9.66 -18.45
C PRO A 852 2.48 -8.28 -17.77
N ILE A 853 1.50 -7.43 -18.05
CA ILE A 853 1.42 -6.10 -17.43
C ILE A 853 1.21 -6.19 -15.93
N ASP A 854 0.41 -7.14 -15.45
CA ASP A 854 0.22 -7.35 -14.01
C ASP A 854 1.55 -7.68 -13.33
N LEU A 855 2.46 -8.37 -14.03
CA LEU A 855 3.81 -8.63 -13.53
C LEU A 855 4.58 -7.32 -13.34
N GLU A 856 4.60 -6.47 -14.37
CA GLU A 856 5.24 -5.15 -14.34
C GLU A 856 4.62 -4.24 -13.27
N GLN A 857 3.31 -4.27 -13.10
CA GLN A 857 2.60 -3.48 -12.08
C GLN A 857 2.93 -3.93 -10.66
N ARG A 858 3.06 -5.23 -10.42
CA ARG A 858 3.47 -5.82 -9.13
C ARG A 858 4.89 -5.39 -8.78
N GLU A 859 5.81 -5.46 -9.75
CA GLU A 859 7.20 -5.05 -9.57
C GLU A 859 7.35 -3.53 -9.43
N GLY A 860 6.53 -2.78 -10.17
CA GLY A 860 6.41 -1.32 -10.07
C GLY A 860 5.89 -0.83 -8.71
N ARG A 861 5.51 -1.71 -7.77
CA ARG A 861 5.28 -1.34 -6.37
C ARG A 861 6.58 -1.03 -5.61
N ILE A 862 7.67 -1.65 -6.02
CA ILE A 862 9.00 -1.50 -5.41
C ILE A 862 10.00 -0.80 -6.33
N ASN A 863 9.83 -0.89 -7.65
CA ASN A 863 10.63 -0.13 -8.62
C ASN A 863 10.10 1.30 -8.76
N ARG A 864 10.49 2.17 -7.83
CA ARG A 864 10.05 3.58 -7.71
C ARG A 864 11.20 4.51 -7.34
N TYR A 865 10.92 5.80 -7.32
CA TYR A 865 11.85 6.86 -6.93
C TYR A 865 12.62 6.50 -5.65
N LYS A 866 13.95 6.53 -5.70
CA LYS A 866 14.86 6.24 -4.58
C LYS A 866 14.54 4.94 -3.83
N CYS A 867 14.10 3.90 -4.55
CA CYS A 867 13.85 2.58 -3.97
C CYS A 867 15.09 2.04 -3.24
N LEU A 868 14.89 1.02 -2.38
CA LEU A 868 15.96 0.49 -1.54
C LEU A 868 17.20 0.07 -2.33
N ALA A 869 17.03 -0.60 -3.48
CA ALA A 869 18.16 -1.00 -4.32
C ALA A 869 19.00 0.20 -4.78
N VAL A 870 18.35 1.29 -5.22
CA VAL A 870 19.03 2.53 -5.62
C VAL A 870 19.80 3.14 -4.44
N ARG A 871 19.17 3.27 -3.26
CA ARG A 871 19.83 3.83 -2.08
C ARG A 871 21.03 3.01 -1.62
N GLN A 872 20.94 1.68 -1.65
CA GLN A 872 22.05 0.80 -1.30
C GLN A 872 23.21 0.96 -2.29
N ASN A 873 22.93 0.98 -3.59
CA ASN A 873 23.97 1.20 -4.61
C ASN A 873 24.60 2.59 -4.52
N ILE A 874 23.79 3.64 -4.27
CA ILE A 874 24.28 5.00 -4.01
C ILE A 874 25.19 5.02 -2.79
N ALA A 875 24.79 4.40 -1.69
CA ALA A 875 25.61 4.31 -0.48
C ALA A 875 26.91 3.54 -0.74
N HIS A 876 26.90 2.49 -1.57
CA HIS A 876 28.11 1.74 -1.91
C HIS A 876 29.12 2.60 -2.69
N LYS A 877 28.66 3.38 -3.67
CA LYS A 877 29.54 4.20 -4.52
C LYS A 877 29.93 5.54 -3.90
N TYR A 878 28.99 6.22 -3.27
CA TYR A 878 29.11 7.63 -2.86
C TYR A 878 29.16 7.81 -1.33
N SER A 879 29.50 6.75 -0.58
CA SER A 879 29.59 6.77 0.90
C SER A 879 30.50 7.87 1.49
N SER A 880 31.41 8.44 0.69
CA SER A 880 32.28 9.55 1.11
C SER A 880 31.50 10.81 1.49
N GLU A 881 30.35 11.06 0.85
CA GLU A 881 29.53 12.23 1.13
C GLU A 881 28.77 12.05 2.43
N LYS A 882 28.59 13.12 3.21
CA LYS A 882 28.04 13.04 4.58
C LYS A 882 26.53 12.77 4.59
N THR A 883 25.76 13.56 3.84
CA THR A 883 24.30 13.51 3.83
C THR A 883 23.75 12.74 2.63
N TRP A 884 22.50 12.30 2.73
CA TRP A 884 21.81 11.64 1.62
C TRP A 884 21.64 12.56 0.41
N ASP A 885 21.32 13.83 0.62
CA ASP A 885 21.18 14.80 -0.47
C ASP A 885 22.50 15.00 -1.22
N ALA A 886 23.62 15.17 -0.50
CA ALA A 886 24.95 15.27 -1.11
C ALA A 886 25.33 14.01 -1.92
N MET A 887 24.98 12.81 -1.43
CA MET A 887 25.21 11.56 -2.17
C MET A 887 24.44 11.54 -3.49
N PHE A 888 23.16 11.93 -3.49
CA PHE A 888 22.33 11.95 -4.70
C PHE A 888 22.75 13.07 -5.66
N GLU A 889 23.16 14.24 -5.17
CA GLU A 889 23.67 15.34 -5.99
C GLU A 889 24.97 14.96 -6.69
N LYS A 890 25.92 14.36 -5.97
CA LYS A 890 27.18 13.87 -6.55
C LYS A 890 26.93 12.77 -7.59
N ALA A 891 26.03 11.84 -7.30
CA ALA A 891 25.63 10.81 -8.26
C ALA A 891 24.99 11.42 -9.52
N ALA A 892 24.14 12.44 -9.38
CA ALA A 892 23.54 13.14 -10.50
C ALA A 892 24.59 13.88 -11.35
N GLN A 893 25.58 14.51 -10.72
CA GLN A 893 26.68 15.18 -11.43
C GLN A 893 27.58 14.19 -12.19
N THR A 894 27.77 12.99 -11.66
CA THR A 894 28.72 12.00 -12.19
C THR A 894 28.09 11.07 -13.23
N GLU A 895 26.87 10.62 -13.00
CA GLU A 895 26.27 9.49 -13.74
C GLU A 895 25.22 9.93 -14.78
N LYS A 896 24.63 11.12 -14.64
CA LYS A 896 23.48 11.52 -15.46
C LYS A 896 23.84 11.74 -16.94
N GLY A 897 24.88 12.54 -17.22
CA GLY A 897 25.21 12.93 -18.60
C GLY A 897 24.00 13.53 -19.34
N ASP A 898 23.75 13.04 -20.57
CA ASP A 898 22.59 13.42 -21.40
C ASP A 898 21.32 12.60 -21.12
N LEU A 899 21.36 11.70 -20.14
CA LEU A 899 20.20 10.90 -19.73
C LEU A 899 19.24 11.76 -18.89
N PRO A 900 17.93 11.42 -18.86
CA PRO A 900 16.98 12.06 -17.96
C PRO A 900 17.35 11.78 -16.50
N ASP A 901 16.76 12.54 -15.58
CA ASP A 901 16.81 12.34 -14.11
C ASP A 901 16.26 10.97 -13.64
N LEU A 902 15.95 10.05 -14.55
CA LEU A 902 15.88 8.62 -14.22
C LEU A 902 17.21 8.13 -13.60
N VAL A 903 18.34 8.70 -14.03
CA VAL A 903 19.64 8.55 -13.37
C VAL A 903 19.90 9.78 -12.50
N PRO A 904 20.19 9.63 -11.20
CA PRO A 904 20.42 8.39 -10.45
C PRO A 904 19.19 7.91 -9.66
N TYR A 905 18.01 8.53 -9.85
CA TYR A 905 16.90 8.42 -8.91
C TYR A 905 16.06 7.13 -9.05
N TRP A 906 16.09 6.46 -10.20
CA TRP A 906 15.45 5.15 -10.44
C TRP A 906 16.45 4.05 -10.78
N CYS A 907 17.60 4.39 -11.37
CA CYS A 907 18.66 3.46 -11.70
C CYS A 907 20.02 4.16 -11.75
N LEU A 908 21.09 3.36 -11.80
CA LEU A 908 22.45 3.82 -12.09
C LEU A 908 22.87 3.30 -13.47
N THR A 909 23.85 3.97 -14.07
CA THR A 909 24.49 3.62 -15.36
C THR A 909 25.06 2.20 -15.39
N ASP A 910 25.53 1.69 -14.25
CA ASP A 910 26.09 0.35 -14.12
C ASP A 910 25.12 -0.80 -14.45
N GLY A 911 23.81 -0.54 -14.47
CA GLY A 911 22.79 -1.50 -14.91
C GLY A 911 22.98 -2.90 -14.34
N GLU A 912 23.50 -3.81 -15.16
CA GLU A 912 23.75 -5.21 -14.81
C GLU A 912 24.87 -5.44 -13.79
N ALA A 913 25.86 -4.55 -13.72
CA ALA A 913 27.00 -4.63 -12.81
C ALA A 913 26.67 -4.09 -11.40
N ALA A 914 25.46 -3.56 -11.19
CA ALA A 914 25.03 -3.05 -9.90
C ALA A 914 25.01 -4.19 -8.84
N PRO A 915 25.62 -3.99 -7.66
CA PRO A 915 25.74 -5.04 -6.64
C PRO A 915 24.40 -5.40 -5.99
N VAL A 916 23.45 -4.46 -5.96
CA VAL A 916 22.12 -4.67 -5.37
C VAL A 916 21.03 -4.44 -6.41
N LYS A 917 20.16 -5.44 -6.59
CA LYS A 917 19.07 -5.45 -7.56
C LYS A 917 17.72 -5.69 -6.89
N ILE A 918 16.65 -5.42 -7.62
CA ILE A 918 15.30 -5.83 -7.27
C ILE A 918 15.15 -7.32 -7.59
N GLU A 919 14.83 -8.14 -6.60
CA GLU A 919 14.77 -9.59 -6.73
C GLU A 919 13.34 -10.03 -7.08
N ARG A 920 13.17 -10.62 -8.26
CA ARG A 920 11.94 -11.30 -8.69
C ARG A 920 12.03 -12.78 -8.31
N ILE A 921 11.10 -13.20 -7.46
CA ILE A 921 11.05 -14.58 -6.96
C ILE A 921 9.79 -15.24 -7.50
N VAL A 922 9.96 -16.32 -8.27
CA VAL A 922 8.85 -17.10 -8.83
C VAL A 922 9.07 -18.59 -8.52
N PRO A 923 8.42 -19.13 -7.46
CA PRO A 923 8.53 -20.55 -7.13
C PRO A 923 7.64 -21.40 -8.04
N MET A 924 8.22 -21.99 -9.08
CA MET A 924 7.50 -22.80 -10.06
C MET A 924 7.42 -24.25 -9.58
N TYR A 925 6.26 -24.89 -9.64
CA TYR A 925 6.20 -26.33 -9.38
C TYR A 925 6.81 -27.10 -10.57
N PRO A 926 7.70 -28.08 -10.34
CA PRO A 926 8.19 -28.94 -11.42
C PRO A 926 7.04 -29.75 -12.01
N LEU A 927 7.15 -30.12 -13.28
CA LEU A 927 6.11 -30.83 -14.04
C LEU A 927 4.75 -30.09 -14.08
N SER A 928 4.74 -28.78 -13.89
CA SER A 928 3.56 -27.93 -14.03
C SER A 928 3.67 -26.97 -15.22
N GLN A 929 2.55 -26.37 -15.62
CA GLN A 929 2.55 -25.33 -16.66
C GLN A 929 3.21 -24.01 -16.21
N ASP A 930 3.61 -23.87 -14.94
CA ASP A 930 4.16 -22.61 -14.40
C ASP A 930 5.37 -22.12 -15.21
N ARG A 931 6.30 -23.02 -15.56
CA ARG A 931 7.51 -22.66 -16.33
C ARG A 931 7.20 -22.18 -17.75
N LEU A 932 6.31 -22.87 -18.45
CA LEU A 932 5.88 -22.49 -19.79
C LEU A 932 5.17 -21.15 -19.77
N ARG A 933 4.28 -20.93 -18.80
CA ARG A 933 3.57 -19.66 -18.60
C ARG A 933 4.54 -18.53 -18.28
N TYR A 934 5.51 -18.74 -17.40
CA TYR A 934 6.51 -17.72 -17.06
C TYR A 934 7.33 -17.31 -18.28
N ASN A 935 7.88 -18.26 -19.03
CA ASN A 935 8.67 -17.98 -20.23
C ASN A 935 7.85 -17.19 -21.27
N ARG A 936 6.57 -17.55 -21.44
CA ARG A 936 5.64 -16.81 -22.31
C ARG A 936 5.40 -15.39 -21.80
N LEU A 937 5.14 -15.21 -20.50
CA LEU A 937 4.92 -13.89 -19.90
C LEU A 937 6.12 -12.95 -20.09
N ILE A 938 7.34 -13.42 -19.84
CA ILE A 938 8.56 -12.62 -20.02
C ILE A 938 8.81 -12.28 -21.49
N LYS A 939 8.60 -13.25 -22.40
CA LYS A 939 8.74 -13.01 -23.84
C LYS A 939 7.76 -11.92 -24.31
N ILE A 940 6.49 -12.00 -23.91
CA ILE A 940 5.49 -10.98 -24.27
C ILE A 940 5.87 -9.63 -23.64
N LEU A 941 6.33 -9.61 -22.39
CA LEU A 941 6.77 -8.37 -21.73
C LEU A 941 7.94 -7.69 -22.46
N SER A 942 8.84 -8.46 -23.09
CA SER A 942 9.95 -7.87 -23.84
C SER A 942 9.53 -7.27 -25.19
N LEU A 943 8.42 -7.76 -25.79
CA LEU A 943 8.03 -7.43 -27.16
C LEU A 943 6.76 -6.57 -27.25
N TYR A 944 5.99 -6.40 -26.17
CA TYR A 944 4.75 -5.62 -26.20
C TYR A 944 4.94 -4.16 -26.63
N ARG A 945 6.15 -3.61 -26.43
CA ARG A 945 6.49 -2.23 -26.80
C ARG A 945 6.59 -2.04 -28.32
N LEU A 946 6.93 -3.11 -29.07
CA LEU A 946 6.95 -3.11 -30.53
C LEU A 946 5.54 -3.30 -31.10
N THR A 947 4.75 -4.16 -30.48
CA THR A 947 3.41 -4.56 -30.96
C THR A 947 2.28 -3.70 -30.38
N LEU A 948 2.62 -2.56 -29.79
CA LEU A 948 1.69 -1.67 -29.10
C LEU A 948 0.51 -1.33 -30.01
N GLY A 949 -0.72 -1.68 -29.60
CA GLY A 949 -1.97 -1.37 -30.34
C GLY A 949 -2.20 -2.18 -31.62
N GLN A 950 -1.42 -3.24 -31.87
CA GLN A 950 -1.53 -4.09 -33.07
C GLN A 950 -2.54 -5.23 -32.88
N PRO A 951 -3.23 -5.67 -33.96
CA PRO A 951 -4.05 -6.88 -33.94
C PRO A 951 -3.18 -8.15 -33.94
N ARG A 952 -3.66 -9.23 -33.32
CA ARG A 952 -3.01 -10.56 -33.29
C ARG A 952 -1.51 -10.51 -32.92
N GLN A 953 -1.20 -9.81 -31.83
CA GLN A 953 0.19 -9.59 -31.39
C GLN A 953 1.00 -10.89 -31.21
N GLU A 954 0.37 -12.02 -30.89
CA GLU A 954 1.08 -13.30 -30.75
C GLU A 954 1.69 -13.81 -32.06
N GLU A 955 0.89 -13.81 -33.12
CA GLU A 955 1.35 -14.20 -34.47
C GLU A 955 2.47 -13.25 -34.91
N LEU A 956 2.30 -11.96 -34.65
CA LEU A 956 3.26 -10.93 -35.00
C LEU A 956 4.56 -11.05 -34.19
N ILE A 957 4.48 -11.36 -32.89
CA ILE A 957 5.63 -11.66 -32.03
C ILE A 957 6.36 -12.91 -32.51
N GLU A 958 5.64 -13.96 -32.92
CA GLU A 958 6.24 -15.15 -33.49
C GLU A 958 6.99 -14.84 -34.78
N VAL A 959 6.35 -14.11 -35.71
CA VAL A 959 6.95 -13.68 -36.98
C VAL A 959 8.17 -12.80 -36.72
N ILE A 960 8.09 -11.76 -35.89
CA ILE A 960 9.22 -10.89 -35.50
C ILE A 960 10.33 -11.73 -34.87
N SER A 961 10.00 -12.66 -33.98
CA SER A 961 11.01 -13.50 -33.34
C SER A 961 11.66 -14.51 -34.30
N ARG A 962 10.99 -14.90 -35.38
CA ARG A 962 11.56 -15.78 -36.42
C ARG A 962 12.38 -15.00 -37.44
N GLU A 963 11.90 -13.85 -37.89
CA GLU A 963 12.50 -13.05 -38.97
C GLU A 963 13.60 -12.08 -38.49
N ILE A 964 13.52 -11.59 -37.24
CA ILE A 964 14.38 -10.52 -36.68
C ILE A 964 15.22 -11.04 -35.48
N ALA A 965 15.24 -12.35 -35.21
CA ALA A 965 16.03 -12.94 -34.12
C ALA A 965 17.51 -12.50 -34.17
N GLY A 966 17.91 -11.71 -33.15
CA GLY A 966 19.29 -11.25 -32.98
C GLY A 966 19.62 -9.85 -33.49
N LYS A 967 18.66 -9.13 -34.12
CA LYS A 967 18.84 -7.73 -34.60
C LYS A 967 17.58 -6.88 -34.39
N ILE A 968 16.98 -6.91 -33.21
CA ILE A 968 15.95 -5.91 -32.89
C ILE A 968 16.70 -4.58 -32.68
N ASP A 969 16.64 -3.70 -33.68
CA ASP A 969 17.15 -2.35 -33.58
C ASP A 969 16.21 -1.53 -32.68
N ASN A 970 16.76 -0.77 -31.72
CA ASN A 970 16.00 0.13 -30.87
C ASN A 970 15.16 1.15 -31.67
N GLN A 971 15.51 1.37 -32.94
CA GLN A 971 14.78 2.25 -33.88
C GLN A 971 13.33 1.81 -34.16
N LEU A 972 13.01 0.52 -34.01
CA LEU A 972 11.65 0.01 -34.25
C LEU A 972 10.67 0.30 -33.10
N PHE A 973 11.17 0.61 -31.90
CA PHE A 973 10.29 0.93 -30.77
C PHE A 973 9.68 2.32 -30.92
N ILE A 974 8.39 2.44 -30.62
CA ILE A 974 7.67 3.72 -30.62
C ILE A 974 8.19 4.57 -29.45
N ASN A 975 8.73 5.76 -29.74
CA ASN A 975 9.19 6.72 -28.75
C ASN A 975 8.19 7.88 -28.62
N LEU A 976 7.52 7.98 -27.48
CA LEU A 976 6.55 9.04 -27.16
C LEU A 976 7.03 9.89 -25.98
N SER A 977 8.32 9.87 -25.65
CA SER A 977 8.86 10.59 -24.49
C SER A 977 9.16 12.04 -24.85
N PRO A 978 8.52 13.01 -24.19
CA PRO A 978 8.76 14.43 -24.44
C PRO A 978 10.14 14.94 -24.02
N PHE A 979 10.97 14.12 -23.39
CA PHE A 979 12.36 14.48 -23.08
C PHE A 979 13.28 14.30 -24.30
N TYR A 980 12.98 13.32 -25.16
CA TYR A 980 13.80 12.99 -26.33
C TYR A 980 13.25 13.59 -27.64
N LYS A 981 12.01 14.09 -27.63
CA LYS A 981 11.36 14.82 -28.73
C LYS A 981 11.26 16.29 -28.39
#